data_AF-A0A0V7ZXW6-F1
#
_entry.id   AF-A0A0V7ZXW6-F1
#
_cell.length_a   1.000
_cell.length_b   1.000
_cell.length_c   1.000
_cell.angle_alpha   90.00
_cell.angle_beta   90.00
_cell.angle_gamma   90.00
#
_symmetry.space_group_name_H-M   'P 1'
#
loop_
_entity.id
_entity.type
_entity.pdbx_description
1 polymer ?
#
loop_
_entity_poly.entity_id
_entity_poly.type
_entity_poly.pdbx_seq_one_letter_code
_entity_poly.pdbx_strand_id
1 'polypeptide(L)'
;MIKSTFIRQVNNFKRVAPLTFALITGIFSSTPAQAIQFNFTYTQNTSQEVVDGFLAAGDIWSSKIGNTFLDPSCSCKKDTTVNIYIDFTQLGNSKGLGATRPTMLRFNYQKFLNSSFKSITSIDDLTAFKSLQIAQSNKEYFLQSLGVDLQENTYEENLNILQQQGFNINSALDNVEANSNSTITAQAQDIFKQLNLTQLQNLNRDLVEFDSSTFNMRIEDHNTVNVDNRDQVDMVKTLDPETIIDQNGNDNNKKIWLTRANAKALKLINGDDTKSDAEILLSNSMLDANREIISYADWLTQNPQGNFLEDTIWDFSRVSDPNAEVASNKFDFLTVALHEIGHALGVVSGVDAFNSLKMQAETNSTTLLEKDIALVSSMDLLRFSEESKQNGVFDWSSSGQTFLSIDGGQTKLADFADGNSYQTSHWSEHGGINGSPLGIMHPVLGKGEKLDITNLDLQLLDVLGYTKTDEEISLWLQGSAEQLTQNLSTASLQQTAKIFSLLNNVSEEQKEAWETKLIQAVMNMRDVNEETARKHVNDLEEFITNILVHFDFNHEYGNLWNNEWNFLMSYNGWGSSSGGFNFWQEMDTVSEGEPSQSSVTDGNGIEDAYSMFFDQEYQAETTPEPNAIAGFGILGIFGWLHRQYSKKLERFITTK
;
A
#
# COMPACT_ATOMS: atom_id res chain seq x y z
N MET A 1 35.53 47.64 -22.95
CA MET A 1 35.70 49.10 -22.74
C MET A 1 34.58 49.79 -23.52
N ILE A 2 33.71 50.61 -22.91
CA ILE A 2 32.65 51.45 -23.59
C ILE A 2 31.54 50.63 -24.31
N LYS A 3 30.24 50.99 -24.33
CA LYS A 3 29.29 51.63 -23.38
C LYS A 3 27.86 51.42 -23.92
N SER A 4 26.84 51.61 -23.08
CA SER A 4 25.40 51.47 -23.35
C SER A 4 24.71 52.66 -24.07
N THR A 5 23.70 52.38 -24.91
CA THR A 5 22.41 53.11 -25.11
C THR A 5 21.52 52.27 -26.05
N PHE A 6 20.22 51.98 -25.89
CA PHE A 6 19.05 52.50 -25.14
C PHE A 6 18.14 53.50 -25.90
N ILE A 7 16.81 53.34 -25.71
CA ILE A 7 15.64 54.18 -26.13
C ILE A 7 14.85 53.81 -27.42
N ARG A 8 13.64 53.25 -27.19
CA ARG A 8 12.31 53.40 -27.84
C ARG A 8 12.17 53.96 -29.28
N GLN A 9 11.24 53.32 -30.02
CA GLN A 9 9.97 53.97 -30.41
C GLN A 9 8.79 52.96 -30.37
N VAL A 10 7.54 53.45 -30.39
CA VAL A 10 6.32 52.70 -29.99
C VAL A 10 5.14 53.06 -30.91
N ASN A 11 4.18 52.12 -31.04
CA ASN A 11 2.88 52.19 -31.75
C ASN A 11 2.88 52.12 -33.29
N ASN A 12 2.28 51.03 -33.80
CA ASN A 12 1.03 51.17 -34.57
C ASN A 12 0.19 49.88 -34.50
N PHE A 13 -0.86 49.88 -33.66
CA PHE A 13 -1.86 48.83 -33.59
C PHE A 13 -2.89 49.00 -34.73
N LYS A 14 -3.09 47.99 -35.59
CA LYS A 14 -4.38 47.65 -36.24
C LYS A 14 -4.27 46.49 -37.25
N ARG A 15 -4.61 45.28 -36.81
CA ARG A 15 -5.74 44.48 -37.30
C ARG A 15 -5.85 43.19 -36.49
N VAL A 16 -7.08 42.80 -36.16
CA VAL A 16 -7.37 41.62 -35.33
C VAL A 16 -8.08 40.59 -36.21
N ALA A 17 -7.56 39.37 -36.20
CA ALA A 17 -8.24 38.14 -36.57
C ALA A 17 -7.64 37.03 -35.69
N PRO A 18 -8.43 36.17 -35.04
CA PRO A 18 -7.91 35.24 -34.05
C PRO A 18 -7.19 34.06 -34.72
N LEU A 19 -5.88 33.96 -34.51
CA LEU A 19 -5.24 32.64 -34.45
C LEU A 19 -5.42 32.12 -33.02
N THR A 20 -6.07 30.96 -32.88
CA THR A 20 -6.05 30.17 -31.65
C THR A 20 -4.64 29.60 -31.46
N PHE A 21 -3.82 30.30 -30.68
CA PHE A 21 -2.53 29.80 -30.25
C PHE A 21 -2.73 28.63 -29.27
N ALA A 22 -2.41 27.42 -29.71
CA ALA A 22 -2.18 26.31 -28.80
C ALA A 22 -0.89 26.61 -28.00
N LEU A 23 -1.06 27.10 -26.77
CA LEU A 23 0.03 27.41 -25.87
C LEU A 23 0.50 26.12 -25.18
N ILE A 24 1.39 25.39 -25.85
CA ILE A 24 2.17 24.31 -25.23
C ILE A 24 3.15 24.94 -24.25
N THR A 25 2.70 25.23 -23.03
CA THR A 25 3.56 25.62 -21.92
C THR A 25 4.16 24.38 -21.29
N GLY A 26 5.19 23.83 -21.95
CA GLY A 26 6.06 22.81 -21.35
C GLY A 26 6.85 23.43 -20.20
N ILE A 27 6.28 23.37 -18.99
CA ILE A 27 7.00 23.69 -17.75
C ILE A 27 7.77 22.44 -17.35
N PHE A 28 9.10 22.53 -17.34
CA PHE A 28 9.96 21.48 -16.79
C PHE A 28 9.89 21.49 -15.26
N SER A 29 8.79 21.01 -14.69
CA SER A 29 8.72 20.61 -13.28
C SER A 29 9.38 19.25 -13.12
N SER A 30 10.72 19.23 -13.08
CA SER A 30 11.49 18.01 -12.82
C SER A 30 11.46 17.63 -11.34
N THR A 31 10.26 17.42 -10.79
CA THR A 31 10.12 16.40 -9.75
C THR A 31 10.59 15.08 -10.36
N PRO A 32 11.50 14.32 -9.73
CA PRO A 32 11.69 12.94 -10.14
C PRO A 32 10.32 12.26 -10.00
N ALA A 33 9.89 11.57 -11.04
CA ALA A 33 8.76 10.67 -10.90
C ALA A 33 9.07 9.68 -9.76
N GLN A 34 8.02 9.34 -9.02
CA GLN A 34 8.00 8.22 -8.09
C GLN A 34 6.79 7.33 -8.35
N ALA A 35 6.14 7.53 -9.51
CA ALA A 35 4.93 6.85 -9.94
C ALA A 35 5.27 5.43 -10.38
N ILE A 36 4.37 4.47 -10.20
CA ILE A 36 4.55 3.18 -10.87
C ILE A 36 4.39 3.37 -12.39
N GLN A 37 5.10 2.58 -13.21
CA GLN A 37 4.96 2.61 -14.67
C GLN A 37 4.36 1.30 -15.18
N PHE A 38 3.42 1.36 -16.13
CA PHE A 38 2.82 0.18 -16.74
C PHE A 38 3.34 -0.03 -18.16
N ASN A 39 3.75 -1.27 -18.46
CA ASN A 39 4.18 -1.72 -19.77
C ASN A 39 3.19 -2.76 -20.29
N PHE A 40 2.21 -2.31 -21.08
CA PHE A 40 1.18 -3.17 -21.64
C PHE A 40 1.61 -3.80 -22.97
N THR A 41 1.34 -5.08 -23.10
CA THR A 41 1.43 -5.85 -24.35
C THR A 41 0.08 -6.50 -24.63
N TYR A 42 -0.26 -6.75 -25.89
CA TYR A 42 -1.63 -7.09 -26.30
C TYR A 42 -1.67 -8.26 -27.28
N THR A 43 -2.75 -9.05 -27.24
CA THR A 43 -3.09 -10.03 -28.28
C THR A 43 -3.18 -9.36 -29.67
N GLN A 44 -2.86 -10.13 -30.71
CA GLN A 44 -2.91 -9.62 -32.07
C GLN A 44 -4.34 -9.21 -32.47
N ASN A 45 -4.47 -8.02 -33.04
CA ASN A 45 -5.72 -7.40 -33.51
C ASN A 45 -6.68 -6.89 -32.39
N THR A 46 -6.20 -6.73 -31.15
CA THR A 46 -6.89 -5.92 -30.12
C THR A 46 -7.21 -4.51 -30.66
N SER A 47 -8.39 -3.96 -30.34
CA SER A 47 -8.84 -2.67 -30.86
C SER A 47 -8.12 -1.49 -30.18
N GLN A 48 -8.10 -0.32 -30.84
CA GLN A 48 -7.43 0.85 -30.30
C GLN A 48 -8.10 1.35 -29.01
N GLU A 49 -9.42 1.20 -28.89
CA GLU A 49 -10.20 1.62 -27.71
C GLU A 49 -9.87 0.76 -26.48
N VAL A 50 -9.56 -0.52 -26.67
CA VAL A 50 -9.07 -1.42 -25.61
C VAL A 50 -7.63 -1.06 -25.21
N VAL A 51 -6.78 -0.71 -26.18
CA VAL A 51 -5.40 -0.24 -25.92
C VAL A 51 -5.42 1.08 -25.14
N ASP A 52 -6.14 2.08 -25.62
CA ASP A 52 -6.30 3.40 -25.00
C ASP A 52 -6.94 3.28 -23.61
N GLY A 53 -7.89 2.36 -23.43
CA GLY A 53 -8.53 2.10 -22.14
C GLY A 53 -7.57 1.53 -21.09
N PHE A 54 -6.69 0.60 -21.45
CA PHE A 54 -5.66 0.11 -20.53
C PHE A 54 -4.56 1.15 -20.27
N LEU A 55 -4.19 1.96 -21.26
CA LEU A 55 -3.27 3.10 -21.05
C LEU A 55 -3.86 4.11 -20.06
N ALA A 56 -5.13 4.49 -20.23
CA ALA A 56 -5.82 5.39 -19.29
C ALA A 56 -5.96 4.77 -17.88
N ALA A 57 -6.25 3.48 -17.77
CA ALA A 57 -6.29 2.78 -16.48
C ALA A 57 -4.92 2.72 -15.81
N GLY A 58 -3.85 2.49 -16.58
CA GLY A 58 -2.47 2.56 -16.12
C GLY A 58 -2.10 3.95 -15.62
N ASP A 59 -2.36 5.00 -16.40
CA ASP A 59 -2.09 6.39 -16.03
C ASP A 59 -2.83 6.80 -14.73
N ILE A 60 -4.06 6.33 -14.52
CA ILE A 60 -4.84 6.57 -13.29
C ILE A 60 -4.25 5.82 -12.09
N TRP A 61 -3.73 4.60 -12.27
CA TRP A 61 -2.99 3.93 -11.18
C TRP A 61 -1.64 4.63 -10.91
N SER A 62 -0.92 5.05 -11.96
CA SER A 62 0.34 5.80 -11.87
C SER A 62 0.20 7.16 -11.18
N SER A 63 -0.94 7.84 -11.32
CA SER A 63 -1.20 9.09 -10.60
C SER A 63 -1.57 8.89 -9.13
N LYS A 64 -1.96 7.67 -8.71
CA LYS A 64 -2.43 7.35 -7.35
C LYS A 64 -1.43 6.56 -6.49
N ILE A 65 -0.68 5.63 -7.08
CA ILE A 65 0.35 4.84 -6.41
C ILE A 65 1.73 5.00 -7.04
N GLY A 66 2.73 5.03 -6.16
CA GLY A 66 4.13 5.14 -6.49
C GLY A 66 4.96 3.99 -5.96
N ASN A 67 6.05 3.68 -6.64
CA ASN A 67 7.10 2.80 -6.11
C ASN A 67 8.41 3.07 -6.84
N THR A 68 9.51 3.20 -6.09
CA THR A 68 10.85 3.39 -6.66
C THR A 68 11.86 2.41 -6.09
N PHE A 69 12.76 1.94 -6.94
CA PHE A 69 13.91 1.12 -6.59
C PHE A 69 15.22 1.88 -6.87
N LEU A 70 16.32 1.43 -6.27
CA LEU A 70 17.66 1.94 -6.55
C LEU A 70 18.28 1.10 -7.66
N ASP A 71 18.53 1.69 -8.82
CA ASP A 71 19.27 1.05 -9.91
C ASP A 71 20.78 1.25 -9.68
N PRO A 72 21.55 0.16 -9.46
CA PRO A 72 22.99 0.26 -9.21
C PRO A 72 23.79 0.72 -10.44
N SER A 73 23.27 0.52 -11.67
CA SER A 73 23.96 0.89 -12.91
C SER A 73 24.06 2.41 -13.12
N CYS A 74 23.11 3.17 -12.58
CA CYS A 74 23.13 4.64 -12.53
C CYS A 74 23.39 5.20 -11.12
N SER A 75 23.37 4.36 -10.08
CA SER A 75 23.29 4.77 -8.67
C SER A 75 22.16 5.78 -8.41
N CYS A 76 21.01 5.57 -9.07
CA CYS A 76 19.89 6.51 -9.11
C CYS A 76 18.57 5.80 -8.81
N LYS A 77 17.60 6.55 -8.28
CA LYS A 77 16.23 6.02 -8.15
C LYS A 77 15.56 5.95 -9.52
N LYS A 78 14.84 4.86 -9.76
CA LYS A 78 13.94 4.66 -10.90
C LYS A 78 12.57 4.24 -10.41
N ASP A 79 11.55 4.59 -11.19
CA ASP A 79 10.20 4.06 -11.06
C ASP A 79 10.19 2.55 -11.33
N THR A 80 9.40 1.80 -10.56
CA THR A 80 9.13 0.37 -10.80
C THR A 80 8.21 0.19 -12.00
N THR A 81 8.54 -0.73 -12.89
CA THR A 81 7.74 -1.06 -14.08
C THR A 81 6.98 -2.37 -13.88
N VAL A 82 5.67 -2.38 -14.13
CA VAL A 82 4.82 -3.57 -14.14
C VAL A 82 4.51 -3.97 -15.58
N ASN A 83 4.88 -5.19 -15.96
CA ASN A 83 4.67 -5.74 -17.30
C ASN A 83 3.38 -6.56 -17.32
N ILE A 84 2.40 -6.17 -18.14
CA ILE A 84 1.11 -6.85 -18.22
C ILE A 84 0.80 -7.25 -19.67
N TYR A 85 0.33 -8.48 -19.86
CA TYR A 85 -0.21 -8.97 -21.13
C TYR A 85 -1.74 -8.90 -21.12
N ILE A 86 -2.35 -8.37 -22.18
CA ILE A 86 -3.79 -8.13 -22.32
C ILE A 86 -4.34 -8.99 -23.46
N ASP A 87 -5.26 -9.92 -23.14
CA ASP A 87 -5.98 -10.73 -24.12
C ASP A 87 -7.47 -10.39 -24.13
N PHE A 88 -8.03 -10.15 -25.33
CA PHE A 88 -9.43 -9.79 -25.51
C PHE A 88 -10.19 -10.98 -26.11
N THR A 89 -10.70 -11.83 -25.24
CA THR A 89 -10.98 -13.24 -25.53
C THR A 89 -12.32 -13.71 -24.95
N GLN A 90 -12.76 -14.92 -25.31
CA GLN A 90 -13.99 -15.48 -24.76
C GLN A 90 -13.68 -16.12 -23.40
N LEU A 91 -14.14 -15.51 -22.31
CA LEU A 91 -14.03 -16.07 -20.96
C LEU A 91 -14.89 -17.33 -20.82
N GLY A 92 -14.47 -18.24 -19.92
CA GLY A 92 -15.15 -19.52 -19.67
C GLY A 92 -16.54 -19.33 -19.04
N ASN A 93 -16.65 -18.36 -18.12
CA ASN A 93 -17.92 -17.84 -17.64
C ASN A 93 -18.48 -16.80 -18.64
N SER A 94 -19.65 -17.06 -19.20
CA SER A 94 -20.31 -16.15 -20.15
C SER A 94 -20.87 -14.86 -19.52
N LYS A 95 -20.82 -14.74 -18.18
CA LYS A 95 -21.07 -13.49 -17.45
C LYS A 95 -19.79 -12.77 -16.99
N GLY A 96 -18.62 -13.38 -17.16
CA GLY A 96 -17.35 -12.74 -16.81
C GLY A 96 -17.12 -11.49 -17.66
N LEU A 97 -16.71 -10.41 -17.01
CA LEU A 97 -16.33 -9.14 -17.64
C LEU A 97 -14.82 -9.09 -17.87
N GLY A 98 -14.05 -9.41 -16.83
CA GLY A 98 -12.60 -9.59 -16.87
C GLY A 98 -12.16 -10.72 -15.94
N ALA A 99 -10.89 -11.12 -16.10
CA ALA A 99 -10.20 -11.98 -15.15
C ALA A 99 -8.68 -11.74 -15.17
N THR A 100 -8.06 -11.69 -14.00
CA THR A 100 -6.61 -11.50 -13.86
C THR A 100 -5.89 -12.79 -13.49
N ARG A 101 -4.71 -12.96 -14.07
CA ARG A 101 -3.77 -14.06 -13.86
C ARG A 101 -2.42 -13.48 -13.46
N PRO A 102 -2.23 -13.14 -12.17
CA PRO A 102 -0.96 -12.63 -11.69
C PRO A 102 0.09 -13.74 -11.77
N THR A 103 1.30 -13.40 -12.21
CA THR A 103 2.44 -14.31 -12.04
C THR A 103 2.91 -14.21 -10.59
N MET A 104 2.96 -15.35 -9.90
CA MET A 104 3.16 -15.42 -8.45
C MET A 104 4.54 -15.94 -8.08
N LEU A 105 5.15 -15.37 -7.04
CA LEU A 105 6.45 -15.78 -6.50
C LEU A 105 6.32 -16.17 -5.02
N ARG A 106 7.03 -17.24 -4.64
CA ARG A 106 7.10 -17.77 -3.28
C ARG A 106 8.31 -17.24 -2.52
N PHE A 107 8.13 -16.75 -1.30
CA PHE A 107 9.23 -16.29 -0.43
C PHE A 107 9.09 -16.82 1.01
N ASN A 108 10.21 -16.93 1.73
CA ASN A 108 10.21 -17.21 3.17
C ASN A 108 9.63 -16.01 3.95
N TYR A 109 8.86 -16.26 5.02
CA TYR A 109 8.30 -15.21 5.88
C TYR A 109 9.37 -14.24 6.40
N GLN A 110 10.53 -14.78 6.80
CA GLN A 110 11.70 -14.02 7.21
C GLN A 110 12.14 -12.97 6.16
N LYS A 111 12.18 -13.35 4.88
CA LYS A 111 12.57 -12.44 3.78
C LYS A 111 11.51 -11.38 3.56
N PHE A 112 10.22 -11.75 3.62
CA PHE A 112 9.10 -10.81 3.57
C PHE A 112 9.18 -9.77 4.71
N LEU A 113 9.32 -10.21 5.96
CA LEU A 113 9.46 -9.30 7.12
C LEU A 113 10.59 -8.28 6.94
N ASN A 114 11.78 -8.75 6.54
CA ASN A 114 12.94 -7.88 6.34
C ASN A 114 12.73 -6.88 5.20
N SER A 115 12.12 -7.30 4.08
CA SER A 115 11.77 -6.43 2.95
C SER A 115 10.68 -5.41 3.27
N SER A 116 9.63 -5.82 4.00
CA SER A 116 8.54 -4.94 4.42
C SER A 116 9.02 -3.90 5.43
N PHE A 117 9.81 -4.28 6.43
CA PHE A 117 10.40 -3.32 7.40
C PHE A 117 11.25 -2.24 6.72
N LYS A 118 12.12 -2.65 5.80
CA LYS A 118 12.99 -1.75 5.02
C LYS A 118 12.17 -0.90 4.02
N SER A 119 10.95 -1.31 3.68
CA SER A 119 10.05 -0.61 2.78
C SER A 119 8.98 0.27 3.46
N ILE A 120 8.84 0.27 4.80
CA ILE A 120 7.94 1.21 5.51
C ILE A 120 8.19 2.66 5.07
N THR A 121 7.14 3.32 4.61
CA THR A 121 7.07 4.74 4.21
C THR A 121 6.00 5.53 4.97
N SER A 122 4.86 4.90 5.26
CA SER A 122 3.68 5.52 5.88
C SER A 122 3.48 5.09 7.34
N ILE A 123 2.44 5.63 7.99
CA ILE A 123 1.98 5.17 9.31
C ILE A 123 1.10 3.92 9.19
N ASP A 124 0.44 3.73 8.05
CA ASP A 124 -0.33 2.51 7.76
C ASP A 124 0.64 1.32 7.64
N ASP A 125 1.74 1.48 6.89
CA ASP A 125 2.84 0.49 6.75
C ASP A 125 3.39 0.07 8.11
N LEU A 126 3.64 1.04 9.00
CA LEU A 126 4.15 0.79 10.35
C LEU A 126 3.12 0.09 11.25
N THR A 127 1.84 0.34 11.02
CA THR A 127 0.75 -0.29 11.78
C THR A 127 0.58 -1.73 11.33
N ALA A 128 0.53 -1.98 10.01
CA ALA A 128 0.56 -3.29 9.39
C ALA A 128 1.80 -4.10 9.84
N PHE A 129 3.00 -3.53 9.74
CA PHE A 129 4.21 -4.25 10.12
C PHE A 129 4.25 -4.66 11.61
N LYS A 130 3.61 -3.89 12.50
CA LYS A 130 3.50 -4.24 13.93
C LYS A 130 2.48 -5.32 14.24
N SER A 131 1.46 -5.51 13.40
CA SER A 131 0.47 -6.58 13.57
C SER A 131 0.97 -7.93 13.03
N LEU A 132 2.08 -7.93 12.26
CA LEU A 132 2.77 -9.15 11.85
C LEU A 132 3.36 -9.92 13.04
N GLN A 133 3.33 -11.26 12.93
CA GLN A 133 3.71 -12.22 13.96
C GLN A 133 5.24 -12.38 14.07
N ILE A 134 5.88 -11.36 14.66
CA ILE A 134 7.32 -11.31 14.92
C ILE A 134 7.61 -11.94 16.30
N ALA A 135 8.60 -12.82 16.38
CA ALA A 135 9.03 -13.47 17.61
C ALA A 135 9.58 -12.47 18.67
N GLN A 136 9.35 -12.79 19.95
CA GLN A 136 9.83 -11.98 21.08
C GLN A 136 11.36 -11.79 21.06
N SER A 137 12.12 -12.83 20.70
CA SER A 137 13.59 -12.75 20.55
C SER A 137 14.02 -11.72 19.51
N ASN A 138 13.32 -11.58 18.37
CA ASN A 138 13.66 -10.55 17.39
C ASN A 138 13.25 -9.14 17.86
N LYS A 139 12.23 -9.02 18.71
CA LYS A 139 11.90 -7.75 19.39
C LYS A 139 12.96 -7.37 20.44
N GLU A 140 13.60 -8.36 21.07
CA GLU A 140 14.75 -8.15 21.96
C GLU A 140 16.01 -7.77 21.19
N TYR A 141 16.35 -8.45 20.08
CA TYR A 141 17.44 -8.04 19.20
C TYR A 141 17.22 -6.66 18.58
N PHE A 142 15.98 -6.29 18.25
CA PHE A 142 15.64 -4.95 17.76
C PHE A 142 16.07 -3.83 18.73
N LEU A 143 16.14 -4.08 20.04
CA LEU A 143 16.63 -3.10 21.01
C LEU A 143 18.09 -2.68 20.73
N GLN A 144 18.91 -3.56 20.18
CA GLN A 144 20.29 -3.23 19.78
C GLN A 144 20.32 -2.17 18.67
N SER A 145 19.33 -2.17 17.76
CA SER A 145 19.20 -1.11 16.74
C SER A 145 18.85 0.25 17.34
N LEU A 146 18.18 0.27 18.51
CA LEU A 146 17.93 1.48 19.32
C LEU A 146 19.16 1.89 20.16
N GLY A 147 20.29 1.19 20.05
CA GLY A 147 21.51 1.43 20.83
C GLY A 147 21.52 0.80 22.23
N VAL A 148 20.57 -0.08 22.55
CA VAL A 148 20.50 -0.78 23.85
C VAL A 148 21.42 -1.99 23.85
N ASP A 149 22.43 -2.00 24.73
CA ASP A 149 23.26 -3.18 24.98
C ASP A 149 22.87 -3.81 26.32
N LEU A 150 22.21 -4.97 26.27
CA LEU A 150 21.73 -5.66 27.48
C LEU A 150 22.86 -6.40 28.25
N GLN A 151 24.07 -6.51 27.69
CA GLN A 151 25.22 -7.20 28.27
C GLN A 151 26.24 -6.22 28.87
N GLU A 152 26.60 -5.16 28.14
CA GLU A 152 27.64 -4.21 28.55
C GLU A 152 27.09 -2.98 29.30
N ASN A 153 25.89 -2.48 28.96
CA ASN A 153 25.32 -1.29 29.63
C ASN A 153 24.51 -1.68 30.90
N THR A 154 24.54 -0.78 31.89
CA THR A 154 23.64 -0.85 33.05
C THR A 154 22.18 -0.59 32.67
N TYR A 155 21.26 -0.95 33.58
CA TYR A 155 19.84 -0.62 33.44
C TYR A 155 19.62 0.89 33.29
N GLU A 156 20.29 1.72 34.09
CA GLU A 156 20.19 3.17 34.02
C GLU A 156 20.65 3.73 32.66
N GLU A 157 21.72 3.19 32.08
CA GLU A 157 22.22 3.61 30.77
C GLU A 157 21.23 3.23 29.65
N ASN A 158 20.78 1.98 29.62
CA ASN A 158 19.77 1.51 28.66
C ASN A 158 18.43 2.24 28.81
N LEU A 159 18.00 2.52 30.04
CA LEU A 159 16.80 3.32 30.34
C LEU A 159 16.94 4.74 29.81
N ASN A 160 18.11 5.38 29.99
CA ASN A 160 18.37 6.72 29.46
C ASN A 160 18.32 6.74 27.93
N ILE A 161 18.92 5.75 27.26
CA ILE A 161 18.90 5.62 25.78
C ILE A 161 17.47 5.52 25.25
N LEU A 162 16.63 4.69 25.88
CA LEU A 162 15.22 4.52 25.51
C LEU A 162 14.37 5.77 25.82
N GLN A 163 14.56 6.39 26.99
CA GLN A 163 13.80 7.58 27.38
C GLN A 163 14.17 8.82 26.56
N GLN A 164 15.44 8.98 26.16
CA GLN A 164 15.87 10.05 25.25
C GLN A 164 15.23 9.92 23.86
N GLN A 165 15.04 8.69 23.38
CA GLN A 165 14.29 8.40 22.15
C GLN A 165 12.76 8.49 22.33
N GLY A 166 12.27 8.73 23.54
CA GLY A 166 10.85 8.95 23.84
C GLY A 166 10.04 7.69 24.18
N PHE A 167 10.69 6.54 24.36
CA PHE A 167 10.02 5.31 24.82
C PHE A 167 9.66 5.39 26.31
N ASN A 168 8.46 4.91 26.66
CA ASN A 168 8.01 4.80 28.05
C ASN A 168 8.31 3.38 28.53
N ILE A 169 9.07 3.28 29.61
CA ILE A 169 9.52 2.01 30.23
C ILE A 169 9.02 2.00 31.67
N ASN A 170 8.29 0.96 32.07
CA ASN A 170 7.94 0.74 33.47
C ASN A 170 9.16 0.23 34.22
N SER A 171 9.48 0.81 35.38
CA SER A 171 10.67 0.42 36.17
C SER A 171 10.48 -0.84 37.01
N ALA A 172 9.24 -1.35 37.09
CA ALA A 172 8.88 -2.59 37.75
C ALA A 172 7.76 -3.30 36.96
N LEU A 173 7.81 -4.63 36.94
CA LEU A 173 6.76 -5.52 36.42
C LEU A 173 6.56 -6.67 37.42
N ASP A 174 5.37 -7.26 37.42
CA ASP A 174 5.09 -8.41 38.28
C ASP A 174 5.98 -9.61 37.91
N ASN A 175 6.65 -10.16 38.92
CA ASN A 175 7.59 -11.29 38.82
C ASN A 175 8.90 -11.03 38.03
N VAL A 176 9.23 -9.77 37.73
CA VAL A 176 10.52 -9.37 37.12
C VAL A 176 11.34 -8.56 38.12
N GLU A 177 12.68 -8.66 38.08
CA GLU A 177 13.53 -7.83 38.94
C GLU A 177 13.49 -6.37 38.51
N ALA A 178 12.86 -5.54 39.35
CA ALA A 178 12.69 -4.11 39.12
C ALA A 178 14.03 -3.37 39.02
N ASN A 179 14.12 -2.42 38.10
CA ASN A 179 15.34 -1.68 37.75
C ASN A 179 16.51 -2.57 37.29
N SER A 180 16.24 -3.57 36.45
CA SER A 180 17.25 -4.41 35.81
C SER A 180 17.07 -4.49 34.30
N ASN A 181 18.10 -4.91 33.55
CA ASN A 181 17.99 -5.16 32.11
C ASN A 181 16.88 -6.19 31.79
N SER A 182 16.56 -7.12 32.69
CA SER A 182 15.43 -8.06 32.50
C SER A 182 14.06 -7.37 32.44
N THR A 183 13.89 -6.24 33.14
CA THR A 183 12.69 -5.38 33.03
C THR A 183 12.60 -4.71 31.65
N ILE A 184 13.72 -4.43 30.98
CA ILE A 184 13.75 -3.90 29.61
C ILE A 184 13.45 -5.02 28.61
N THR A 185 14.09 -6.19 28.75
CA THR A 185 13.85 -7.38 27.92
C THR A 185 12.37 -7.78 27.93
N ALA A 186 11.76 -7.88 29.11
CA ALA A 186 10.33 -8.19 29.27
C ALA A 186 9.38 -7.15 28.62
N GLN A 187 9.86 -5.93 28.35
CA GLN A 187 9.10 -4.87 27.69
C GLN A 187 9.43 -4.72 26.19
N ALA A 188 10.29 -5.55 25.60
CA ALA A 188 10.69 -5.42 24.19
C ALA A 188 9.49 -5.36 23.22
N GLN A 189 8.45 -6.15 23.47
CA GLN A 189 7.18 -6.09 22.73
C GLN A 189 6.47 -4.72 22.84
N ASP A 190 6.44 -4.10 24.01
CA ASP A 190 5.75 -2.81 24.21
C ASP A 190 6.62 -1.60 23.82
N ILE A 191 7.95 -1.75 23.83
CA ILE A 191 8.89 -0.83 23.18
C ILE A 191 8.65 -0.84 21.66
N PHE A 192 8.58 -2.04 21.07
CA PHE A 192 8.31 -2.23 19.63
C PHE A 192 6.93 -1.68 19.22
N LYS A 193 5.88 -1.86 20.04
CA LYS A 193 4.56 -1.22 19.80
C LYS A 193 4.63 0.32 19.85
N GLN A 194 5.46 0.89 20.72
CA GLN A 194 5.65 2.35 20.85
C GLN A 194 6.43 3.00 19.70
N LEU A 195 7.10 2.20 18.85
CA LEU A 195 7.89 2.68 17.72
C LEU A 195 7.08 3.61 16.80
N ASN A 196 7.65 4.73 16.35
CA ASN A 196 6.99 5.65 15.43
C ASN A 196 7.84 5.95 14.18
N LEU A 197 7.21 6.54 13.16
CA LEU A 197 7.85 6.78 11.86
C LEU A 197 9.09 7.68 11.98
N THR A 198 9.10 8.66 12.89
CA THR A 198 10.27 9.53 13.15
C THR A 198 11.42 8.75 13.77
N GLN A 199 11.15 7.80 14.68
CA GLN A 199 12.20 6.91 15.20
C GLN A 199 12.74 6.01 14.09
N LEU A 200 11.87 5.44 13.24
CA LEU A 200 12.30 4.62 12.10
C LEU A 200 13.12 5.36 11.05
N GLN A 201 12.83 6.64 10.80
CA GLN A 201 13.60 7.49 9.89
C GLN A 201 15.04 7.76 10.39
N ASN A 202 15.28 7.64 11.70
CA ASN A 202 16.61 7.78 12.30
C ASN A 202 17.35 6.44 12.46
N LEU A 203 16.69 5.30 12.20
CA LEU A 203 17.31 3.98 12.27
C LEU A 203 17.96 3.60 10.94
N ASN A 204 19.17 3.04 11.00
CA ASN A 204 19.75 2.34 9.86
C ASN A 204 19.03 0.99 9.69
N ARG A 205 17.88 1.02 9.01
CA ARG A 205 17.00 -0.14 8.81
C ARG A 205 17.67 -1.29 8.06
N ASP A 206 18.74 -1.04 7.32
CA ASP A 206 19.48 -2.10 6.63
C ASP A 206 20.21 -3.04 7.59
N LEU A 207 20.56 -2.57 8.79
CA LEU A 207 21.16 -3.35 9.88
C LEU A 207 20.13 -4.05 10.78
N VAL A 208 18.83 -3.91 10.49
CA VAL A 208 17.77 -4.60 11.24
C VAL A 208 17.36 -5.84 10.47
N GLU A 209 17.50 -6.99 11.12
CA GLU A 209 17.06 -8.28 10.60
C GLU A 209 16.17 -9.00 11.64
N PHE A 210 15.08 -9.58 11.13
CA PHE A 210 14.18 -10.47 11.84
C PHE A 210 14.44 -11.90 11.35
N ASP A 211 14.49 -12.86 12.29
CA ASP A 211 14.66 -14.31 12.05
C ASP A 211 13.34 -15.08 12.19
N SER A 212 12.26 -14.36 12.42
CA SER A 212 10.91 -14.91 12.54
C SER A 212 10.52 -15.58 11.22
N SER A 213 10.49 -16.91 11.25
CA SER A 213 10.33 -17.75 10.05
C SER A 213 8.96 -18.42 9.96
N THR A 214 8.14 -18.32 11.01
CA THR A 214 6.80 -18.94 11.12
C THR A 214 5.74 -17.93 11.55
N PHE A 215 4.50 -18.10 11.09
CA PHE A 215 3.29 -17.44 11.56
C PHE A 215 2.13 -18.45 11.69
N ASN A 216 1.14 -18.11 12.50
CA ASN A 216 -0.04 -18.92 12.78
C ASN A 216 -1.29 -18.31 12.11
N MET A 217 -2.31 -19.11 11.82
CA MET A 217 -3.55 -18.65 11.16
C MET A 217 -4.79 -19.36 11.72
N ARG A 218 -5.97 -18.75 11.57
CA ARG A 218 -7.25 -19.49 11.53
C ARG A 218 -7.44 -20.08 10.14
N ILE A 219 -7.77 -21.37 10.03
CA ILE A 219 -8.07 -22.07 8.77
C ILE A 219 -9.31 -22.97 8.93
N GLU A 220 -9.80 -23.53 7.81
CA GLU A 220 -10.92 -24.47 7.79
C GLU A 220 -10.51 -25.91 8.14
N ASP A 221 -11.26 -26.60 9.02
CA ASP A 221 -11.03 -28.04 9.31
C ASP A 221 -11.74 -28.93 8.30
N HIS A 222 -11.26 -28.91 7.05
CA HIS A 222 -11.83 -29.73 6.00
C HIS A 222 -11.26 -31.15 5.96
N ASN A 223 -12.17 -32.13 5.95
CA ASN A 223 -11.87 -33.54 5.75
C ASN A 223 -11.38 -33.88 4.31
N THR A 224 -11.36 -32.92 3.39
CA THR A 224 -10.81 -33.06 2.03
C THR A 224 -9.30 -32.82 1.96
N VAL A 225 -8.67 -32.35 3.04
CA VAL A 225 -7.21 -32.24 3.18
C VAL A 225 -6.68 -33.39 4.04
N ASN A 226 -5.84 -34.24 3.47
CA ASN A 226 -4.99 -35.15 4.24
C ASN A 226 -3.76 -34.37 4.70
N VAL A 227 -3.90 -33.75 5.87
CA VAL A 227 -2.77 -33.24 6.66
C VAL A 227 -2.01 -34.47 7.16
N ASP A 228 -0.90 -34.79 6.48
CA ASP A 228 0.02 -35.80 6.99
C ASP A 228 0.48 -35.34 8.37
N ASN A 229 0.15 -36.15 9.39
CA ASN A 229 0.28 -35.83 10.80
C ASN A 229 -0.82 -34.96 11.45
N ARG A 230 -2.11 -35.16 11.11
CA ARG A 230 -3.23 -34.75 12.01
C ARG A 230 -3.00 -35.17 13.49
N ASP A 231 -2.25 -36.25 13.73
CA ASP A 231 -1.92 -36.78 15.06
C ASP A 231 -0.56 -36.31 15.66
N GLN A 232 0.32 -35.61 14.94
CA GLN A 232 1.58 -35.09 15.56
C GLN A 232 1.41 -33.66 16.05
N VAL A 233 0.97 -33.55 17.31
CA VAL A 233 1.43 -32.57 18.32
C VAL A 233 1.74 -31.17 17.77
N ASP A 234 0.67 -30.40 17.56
CA ASP A 234 0.53 -28.94 17.78
C ASP A 234 -0.75 -28.40 17.12
N MET A 235 -1.45 -29.24 16.37
CA MET A 235 -2.82 -29.03 15.91
C MET A 235 -3.79 -28.60 17.05
N VAL A 236 -4.56 -27.55 16.75
CA VAL A 236 -5.96 -27.38 17.17
C VAL A 236 -6.20 -27.04 18.66
N LYS A 237 -6.32 -25.74 18.92
CA LYS A 237 -7.44 -25.24 19.73
C LYS A 237 -8.66 -25.14 18.81
N THR A 238 -9.64 -26.04 18.94
CA THR A 238 -10.91 -25.94 18.21
C THR A 238 -11.62 -24.66 18.67
N LEU A 239 -11.96 -23.77 17.74
CA LEU A 239 -12.69 -22.53 18.03
C LEU A 239 -14.18 -22.70 17.74
N ASP A 240 -14.47 -23.34 16.61
CA ASP A 240 -15.78 -23.69 16.09
C ASP A 240 -15.66 -25.10 15.44
N PRO A 241 -16.72 -25.93 15.38
CA PRO A 241 -16.70 -27.22 14.67
C PRO A 241 -16.16 -27.21 13.23
N GLU A 242 -16.10 -26.07 12.55
CA GLU A 242 -15.59 -25.97 11.16
C GLU A 242 -14.25 -25.22 11.02
N THR A 243 -13.67 -24.64 12.09
CA THR A 243 -12.38 -23.91 12.01
C THR A 243 -11.41 -24.11 13.17
N ILE A 244 -10.13 -24.04 12.83
CA ILE A 244 -8.99 -24.40 13.68
C ILE A 244 -7.87 -23.37 13.60
N ILE A 245 -7.00 -23.37 14.62
CA ILE A 245 -5.70 -22.68 14.55
C ILE A 245 -4.67 -23.62 13.91
N ASP A 246 -4.12 -23.19 12.77
CA ASP A 246 -2.90 -23.74 12.20
C ASP A 246 -1.68 -23.00 12.79
N GLN A 247 -0.73 -23.79 13.24
CA GLN A 247 0.49 -23.39 13.94
C GLN A 247 1.56 -24.52 13.91
N ASN A 248 1.40 -25.51 13.02
CA ASN A 248 2.23 -26.73 13.03
C ASN A 248 3.65 -26.52 12.45
N GLY A 249 3.95 -25.31 11.96
CA GLY A 249 5.24 -24.96 11.37
C GLY A 249 5.50 -25.64 10.03
N ASN A 250 4.47 -26.02 9.27
CA ASN A 250 4.58 -26.51 7.90
C ASN A 250 5.04 -25.42 6.91
N ASP A 251 4.89 -25.70 5.62
CA ASP A 251 5.22 -24.77 4.54
C ASP A 251 4.21 -23.61 4.38
N ASN A 252 2.94 -23.78 4.77
CA ASN A 252 1.93 -22.70 4.76
C ASN A 252 2.18 -21.67 5.88
N ASN A 253 2.70 -22.12 7.02
CA ASN A 253 3.09 -21.28 8.16
C ASN A 253 4.41 -20.50 7.89
N LYS A 254 5.17 -20.86 6.84
CA LYS A 254 6.57 -20.39 6.61
C LYS A 254 6.78 -19.60 5.33
N LYS A 255 5.83 -19.65 4.40
CA LYS A 255 5.96 -19.13 3.04
C LYS A 255 4.81 -18.18 2.73
N ILE A 256 5.10 -17.13 1.95
CA ILE A 256 4.09 -16.21 1.44
C ILE A 256 4.23 -16.14 -0.07
N TRP A 257 3.09 -16.09 -0.75
CA TRP A 257 2.97 -15.81 -2.17
C TRP A 257 2.68 -14.33 -2.41
N LEU A 258 3.42 -13.76 -3.36
CA LEU A 258 3.26 -12.38 -3.79
C LEU A 258 3.07 -12.36 -5.30
N THR A 259 2.22 -11.47 -5.82
CA THR A 259 2.28 -11.14 -7.26
C THR A 259 3.67 -10.58 -7.56
N ARG A 260 4.16 -10.75 -8.79
CA ARG A 260 5.47 -10.19 -9.16
C ARG A 260 5.52 -8.67 -9.01
N ALA A 261 4.42 -7.96 -9.27
CA ALA A 261 4.32 -6.53 -9.00
C ALA A 261 4.48 -6.22 -7.50
N ASN A 262 3.79 -6.96 -6.62
CA ASN A 262 3.92 -6.81 -5.18
C ASN A 262 5.35 -7.15 -4.68
N ALA A 263 6.00 -8.16 -5.27
CA ALA A 263 7.39 -8.49 -4.99
C ALA A 263 8.38 -7.40 -5.45
N LYS A 264 8.10 -6.70 -6.56
CA LYS A 264 8.85 -5.49 -6.96
C LYS A 264 8.65 -4.36 -5.95
N ALA A 265 7.42 -4.12 -5.51
CA ALA A 265 7.06 -3.04 -4.59
C ALA A 265 7.85 -3.12 -3.27
N LEU A 266 7.90 -4.33 -2.69
CA LEU A 266 8.66 -4.70 -1.49
C LEU A 266 10.16 -4.95 -1.75
N LYS A 267 10.64 -4.74 -2.98
CA LYS A 267 12.05 -4.90 -3.39
C LYS A 267 12.62 -6.31 -3.13
N LEU A 268 11.74 -7.32 -3.17
CA LEU A 268 12.09 -8.74 -3.10
C LEU A 268 12.69 -9.24 -4.42
N ILE A 269 12.38 -8.54 -5.53
CA ILE A 269 12.99 -8.59 -6.87
C ILE A 269 13.20 -7.15 -7.41
N ASN A 270 13.95 -6.98 -8.49
CA ASN A 270 14.21 -5.67 -9.10
C ASN A 270 12.94 -5.05 -9.74
N GLY A 271 12.75 -3.75 -9.54
CA GLY A 271 11.60 -3.00 -10.09
C GLY A 271 11.56 -2.93 -11.62
N ASP A 272 12.68 -3.15 -12.31
CA ASP A 272 12.81 -3.20 -13.77
C ASP A 272 12.95 -4.63 -14.35
N ASP A 273 12.70 -5.68 -13.58
CA ASP A 273 12.66 -7.07 -14.10
C ASP A 273 11.62 -7.17 -15.23
N THR A 274 12.09 -7.53 -16.43
CA THR A 274 11.32 -7.51 -17.68
C THR A 274 10.47 -8.75 -17.93
N LYS A 275 10.42 -9.70 -16.99
CA LYS A 275 9.45 -10.81 -17.05
C LYS A 275 8.01 -10.26 -16.93
N SER A 276 7.04 -10.99 -17.51
CA SER A 276 5.61 -10.68 -17.31
C SER A 276 5.27 -10.77 -15.82
N ASP A 277 4.48 -9.82 -15.33
CA ASP A 277 4.02 -9.78 -13.95
C ASP A 277 2.55 -10.19 -13.83
N ALA A 278 1.73 -10.01 -14.88
CA ALA A 278 0.37 -10.55 -15.00
C ALA A 278 -0.09 -10.75 -16.46
N GLU A 279 -1.06 -11.64 -16.65
CA GLU A 279 -1.97 -11.69 -17.81
C GLU A 279 -3.35 -11.18 -17.35
N ILE A 280 -4.02 -10.35 -18.15
CA ILE A 280 -5.41 -9.92 -17.95
C ILE A 280 -6.22 -10.36 -19.17
N LEU A 281 -7.33 -11.05 -18.91
CA LEU A 281 -8.27 -11.54 -19.90
C LEU A 281 -9.52 -10.67 -19.82
N LEU A 282 -9.91 -9.99 -20.90
CA LEU A 282 -11.19 -9.28 -20.97
C LEU A 282 -12.16 -9.95 -21.93
N SER A 283 -13.44 -9.93 -21.55
CA SER A 283 -14.54 -10.57 -22.27
C SER A 283 -14.77 -9.91 -23.63
N ASN A 284 -14.57 -10.68 -24.71
CA ASN A 284 -14.93 -10.28 -26.08
C ASN A 284 -16.42 -10.51 -26.43
N SER A 285 -17.23 -10.83 -25.42
CA SER A 285 -18.67 -11.04 -25.56
C SER A 285 -19.38 -9.80 -26.13
N MET A 286 -20.45 -10.03 -26.86
CA MET A 286 -21.17 -9.02 -27.65
C MET A 286 -22.65 -8.97 -27.25
N LEU A 287 -23.35 -7.93 -27.68
CA LEU A 287 -24.79 -7.78 -27.54
C LEU A 287 -25.50 -8.30 -28.79
N ASP A 288 -26.61 -9.01 -28.59
CA ASP A 288 -27.53 -9.38 -29.66
C ASP A 288 -28.52 -8.23 -29.99
N ALA A 289 -29.43 -8.46 -30.94
CA ALA A 289 -30.46 -7.50 -31.32
C ALA A 289 -31.49 -7.18 -30.20
N ASN A 290 -31.54 -8.00 -29.14
CA ASN A 290 -32.38 -7.81 -27.96
C ASN A 290 -31.60 -7.14 -26.79
N ARG A 291 -30.28 -6.92 -26.95
CA ARG A 291 -29.32 -6.45 -25.92
C ARG A 291 -28.96 -7.50 -24.83
N GLU A 292 -29.15 -8.78 -25.14
CA GLU A 292 -28.64 -9.90 -24.37
C GLU A 292 -27.17 -10.18 -24.70
N ILE A 293 -26.43 -10.75 -23.75
CA ILE A 293 -25.00 -11.07 -23.93
C ILE A 293 -24.86 -12.41 -24.66
N ILE A 294 -24.08 -12.42 -25.75
CA ILE A 294 -23.80 -13.59 -26.58
C ILE A 294 -22.30 -13.71 -26.88
N SER A 295 -21.85 -14.90 -27.27
CA SER A 295 -20.44 -15.11 -27.62
C SER A 295 -20.06 -14.33 -28.90
N TYR A 296 -18.78 -13.98 -29.02
CA TYR A 296 -18.28 -13.33 -30.24
C TYR A 296 -18.52 -14.16 -31.52
N ALA A 297 -18.49 -15.50 -31.41
CA ALA A 297 -18.74 -16.41 -32.53
C ALA A 297 -20.23 -16.46 -32.94
N ASP A 298 -21.14 -16.44 -31.96
CA ASP A 298 -22.59 -16.34 -32.23
C ASP A 298 -22.94 -14.98 -32.81
N TRP A 299 -22.31 -13.91 -32.32
CA TRP A 299 -22.47 -12.56 -32.85
C TRP A 299 -21.99 -12.44 -34.29
N LEU A 300 -20.80 -12.95 -34.63
CA LEU A 300 -20.31 -12.98 -36.02
C LEU A 300 -21.26 -13.75 -36.97
N THR A 301 -21.92 -14.79 -36.46
CA THR A 301 -22.87 -15.61 -37.23
C THR A 301 -24.18 -14.86 -37.50
N GLN A 302 -24.61 -14.02 -36.56
CA GLN A 302 -25.84 -13.21 -36.67
C GLN A 302 -25.62 -11.87 -37.39
N ASN A 303 -24.47 -11.24 -37.15
CA ASN A 303 -24.11 -9.88 -37.58
C ASN A 303 -22.78 -9.86 -38.38
N PRO A 304 -22.69 -10.53 -39.54
CA PRO A 304 -21.45 -10.59 -40.34
C PRO A 304 -21.00 -9.25 -40.96
N GLN A 305 -21.68 -8.15 -40.63
CA GLN A 305 -21.32 -6.76 -40.96
C GLN A 305 -21.56 -5.81 -39.77
N GLY A 306 -21.65 -6.34 -38.53
CA GLY A 306 -21.91 -5.56 -37.33
C GLY A 306 -20.76 -4.61 -36.97
N ASN A 307 -21.07 -3.61 -36.14
CA ASN A 307 -20.10 -2.59 -35.73
C ASN A 307 -19.67 -2.86 -34.29
N PHE A 308 -18.37 -3.17 -34.09
CA PHE A 308 -17.80 -3.47 -32.77
C PHE A 308 -18.24 -2.46 -31.70
N LEU A 309 -18.18 -1.16 -31.96
CA LEU A 309 -18.50 -0.13 -30.96
C LEU A 309 -20.00 -0.02 -30.64
N GLU A 310 -20.89 -0.35 -31.58
CA GLU A 310 -22.36 -0.33 -31.38
C GLU A 310 -22.87 -1.60 -30.70
N ASP A 311 -22.20 -2.73 -31.00
CA ASP A 311 -22.64 -4.07 -30.64
C ASP A 311 -21.86 -4.70 -29.47
N THR A 312 -20.71 -4.17 -29.05
CA THR A 312 -19.97 -4.69 -27.90
C THR A 312 -20.66 -4.38 -26.57
N ILE A 313 -20.43 -5.22 -25.54
CA ILE A 313 -20.90 -4.98 -24.17
C ILE A 313 -20.26 -3.75 -23.51
N TRP A 314 -19.11 -3.29 -24.03
CA TRP A 314 -18.25 -2.26 -23.44
C TRP A 314 -18.66 -0.83 -23.80
N ASP A 315 -18.64 0.06 -22.81
CA ASP A 315 -18.61 1.51 -22.99
C ASP A 315 -17.19 2.03 -22.80
N PHE A 316 -16.72 2.85 -23.74
CA PHE A 316 -15.38 3.44 -23.74
C PHE A 316 -15.41 4.96 -23.48
N SER A 317 -16.58 5.55 -23.17
CA SER A 317 -16.72 7.00 -23.02
C SER A 317 -15.77 7.57 -21.97
N ARG A 318 -15.61 6.86 -20.84
CA ARG A 318 -14.71 7.25 -19.75
C ARG A 318 -13.22 7.22 -20.08
N VAL A 319 -12.81 6.49 -21.12
CA VAL A 319 -11.42 6.47 -21.61
C VAL A 319 -11.03 7.85 -22.19
N SER A 320 -12.00 8.60 -22.74
CA SER A 320 -11.76 9.93 -23.32
C SER A 320 -12.16 11.11 -22.40
N ASP A 321 -13.10 10.90 -21.49
CA ASP A 321 -13.40 11.81 -20.37
C ASP A 321 -13.83 10.99 -19.14
N PRO A 322 -12.99 10.85 -18.09
CA PRO A 322 -13.31 10.05 -16.90
C PRO A 322 -14.62 10.43 -16.19
N ASN A 323 -15.14 11.64 -16.42
CA ASN A 323 -16.39 12.13 -15.84
C ASN A 323 -17.63 11.66 -16.60
N ALA A 324 -17.49 11.16 -17.83
CA ALA A 324 -18.58 10.80 -18.73
C ALA A 324 -19.63 9.86 -18.09
N GLU A 325 -20.87 9.97 -18.59
CA GLU A 325 -21.93 8.99 -18.32
C GLU A 325 -21.65 7.69 -19.09
N VAL A 326 -22.05 6.57 -18.52
CA VAL A 326 -21.94 5.23 -19.12
C VAL A 326 -23.30 4.84 -19.70
N ALA A 327 -23.35 4.30 -20.91
CA ALA A 327 -24.61 3.91 -21.52
C ALA A 327 -25.31 2.81 -20.68
N SER A 328 -26.58 3.03 -20.33
CA SER A 328 -27.36 2.19 -19.40
C SER A 328 -27.62 0.74 -19.84
N ASN A 329 -27.07 0.31 -20.98
CA ASN A 329 -27.14 -1.06 -21.50
C ASN A 329 -25.74 -1.70 -21.70
N LYS A 330 -24.67 -1.05 -21.24
CA LYS A 330 -23.25 -1.43 -21.39
C LYS A 330 -22.52 -1.39 -20.04
N PHE A 331 -21.36 -2.01 -19.96
CA PHE A 331 -20.47 -1.96 -18.80
C PHE A 331 -19.32 -0.98 -19.04
N ASP A 332 -18.91 -0.23 -18.03
CA ASP A 332 -17.78 0.69 -18.12
C ASP A 332 -16.45 -0.07 -18.28
N PHE A 333 -15.81 0.07 -19.44
CA PHE A 333 -14.51 -0.54 -19.69
C PHE A 333 -13.44 -0.05 -18.71
N LEU A 334 -13.47 1.24 -18.33
CA LEU A 334 -12.44 1.82 -17.47
C LEU A 334 -12.50 1.23 -16.07
N THR A 335 -13.70 1.04 -15.50
CA THR A 335 -13.89 0.33 -14.22
C THR A 335 -13.22 -1.05 -14.23
N VAL A 336 -13.46 -1.87 -15.26
CA VAL A 336 -12.88 -3.21 -15.33
C VAL A 336 -11.36 -3.15 -15.50
N ALA A 337 -10.85 -2.31 -16.41
CA ALA A 337 -9.41 -2.18 -16.60
C ALA A 337 -8.68 -1.72 -15.32
N LEU A 338 -9.28 -0.84 -14.51
CA LEU A 338 -8.73 -0.44 -13.20
C LEU A 338 -8.78 -1.59 -12.18
N HIS A 339 -9.88 -2.34 -12.12
CA HIS A 339 -10.08 -3.48 -11.22
C HIS A 339 -9.06 -4.59 -11.46
N GLU A 340 -8.91 -5.03 -12.71
CA GLU A 340 -7.97 -6.10 -13.09
C GLU A 340 -6.50 -5.71 -12.83
N ILE A 341 -6.14 -4.44 -13.04
CA ILE A 341 -4.81 -3.95 -12.65
C ILE A 341 -4.62 -4.02 -11.11
N GLY A 342 -5.67 -3.78 -10.32
CA GLY A 342 -5.62 -3.94 -8.85
C GLY A 342 -5.26 -5.35 -8.39
N HIS A 343 -5.82 -6.38 -9.05
CA HIS A 343 -5.40 -7.77 -8.85
C HIS A 343 -3.94 -7.99 -9.23
N ALA A 344 -3.51 -7.53 -10.41
CA ALA A 344 -2.12 -7.67 -10.87
C ALA A 344 -1.11 -7.02 -9.88
N LEU A 345 -1.47 -5.87 -9.31
CA LEU A 345 -0.66 -5.13 -8.34
C LEU A 345 -0.47 -5.88 -7.01
N GLY A 346 -1.44 -6.70 -6.56
CA GLY A 346 -1.29 -7.45 -5.30
C GLY A 346 -2.58 -7.82 -4.57
N VAL A 347 -3.76 -7.40 -5.04
CA VAL A 347 -5.04 -7.72 -4.37
C VAL A 347 -5.47 -9.14 -4.71
N VAL A 348 -4.91 -10.13 -3.98
CA VAL A 348 -5.08 -11.58 -4.22
C VAL A 348 -5.13 -12.34 -2.90
N SER A 349 -5.94 -13.40 -2.77
CA SER A 349 -5.93 -14.29 -1.61
C SER A 349 -5.50 -15.71 -2.01
N GLY A 350 -4.79 -16.39 -1.09
CA GLY A 350 -4.57 -17.83 -1.18
C GLY A 350 -5.84 -18.67 -1.01
N VAL A 351 -6.88 -18.13 -0.37
CA VAL A 351 -8.15 -18.82 -0.16
C VAL A 351 -8.92 -19.02 -1.46
N ASP A 352 -8.77 -18.12 -2.43
CA ASP A 352 -9.42 -18.25 -3.74
C ASP A 352 -8.83 -19.40 -4.56
N ALA A 353 -7.51 -19.51 -4.52
CA ALA A 353 -6.77 -20.64 -5.09
C ALA A 353 -7.10 -21.96 -4.37
N PHE A 354 -7.18 -21.95 -3.04
CA PHE A 354 -7.61 -23.09 -2.23
C PHE A 354 -9.04 -23.55 -2.56
N ASN A 355 -10.01 -22.64 -2.66
CA ASN A 355 -11.40 -22.96 -3.00
C ASN A 355 -11.51 -23.56 -4.42
N SER A 356 -10.74 -23.05 -5.37
CA SER A 356 -10.65 -23.61 -6.72
C SER A 356 -10.07 -25.03 -6.74
N LEU A 357 -9.04 -25.29 -5.93
CA LEU A 357 -8.45 -26.63 -5.76
C LEU A 357 -9.37 -27.60 -5.00
N LYS A 358 -10.09 -27.11 -3.98
CA LYS A 358 -11.10 -27.82 -3.19
C LYS A 358 -12.24 -28.33 -4.07
N MET A 359 -12.84 -27.46 -4.89
CA MET A 359 -13.87 -27.85 -5.87
C MET A 359 -13.37 -28.88 -6.89
N GLN A 360 -12.14 -28.73 -7.40
CA GLN A 360 -11.53 -29.72 -8.31
C GLN A 360 -11.28 -31.06 -7.61
N ALA A 361 -10.81 -31.05 -6.36
CA ALA A 361 -10.52 -32.25 -5.60
C ALA A 361 -11.80 -33.04 -5.27
N GLU A 362 -12.86 -32.35 -4.84
CA GLU A 362 -14.18 -32.93 -4.59
C GLU A 362 -14.79 -33.53 -5.88
N THR A 363 -14.75 -32.77 -6.98
CA THR A 363 -15.23 -33.24 -8.30
C THR A 363 -14.51 -34.50 -8.78
N ASN A 364 -13.19 -34.58 -8.57
CA ASN A 364 -12.38 -35.74 -8.96
C ASN A 364 -12.36 -36.86 -7.90
N SER A 365 -13.00 -36.67 -6.74
CA SER A 365 -12.92 -37.57 -5.57
C SER A 365 -11.47 -37.85 -5.11
N THR A 366 -10.60 -36.85 -5.23
CA THR A 366 -9.20 -36.87 -4.78
C THR A 366 -9.05 -36.09 -3.47
N THR A 367 -8.00 -36.39 -2.71
CA THR A 367 -7.67 -35.69 -1.46
C THR A 367 -6.54 -34.70 -1.70
N LEU A 368 -6.67 -33.46 -1.20
CA LEU A 368 -5.58 -32.49 -1.20
C LEU A 368 -4.53 -32.88 -0.15
N LEU A 369 -3.26 -32.64 -0.45
CA LEU A 369 -2.18 -32.76 0.54
C LEU A 369 -1.83 -31.38 1.10
N GLU A 370 -1.29 -31.34 2.31
CA GLU A 370 -0.88 -30.10 3.00
C GLU A 370 0.03 -29.19 2.15
N LYS A 371 0.94 -29.77 1.36
CA LYS A 371 1.81 -29.03 0.44
C LYS A 371 1.06 -28.31 -0.69
N ASP A 372 -0.13 -28.79 -1.07
CA ASP A 372 -0.92 -28.28 -2.19
C ASP A 372 -1.86 -27.12 -1.76
N ILE A 373 -1.86 -26.79 -0.46
CA ILE A 373 -2.67 -25.71 0.12
C ILE A 373 -1.81 -24.60 0.74
N ALA A 374 -0.48 -24.64 0.55
CA ALA A 374 0.47 -23.68 1.12
C ALA A 374 0.51 -22.35 0.33
N LEU A 375 -0.64 -21.68 0.20
CA LEU A 375 -0.94 -20.63 -0.78
C LEU A 375 -1.16 -19.21 -0.20
N VAL A 376 -0.89 -19.01 1.10
CA VAL A 376 -1.05 -17.74 1.84
C VAL A 376 -0.45 -16.55 1.07
N SER A 377 -1.24 -15.50 0.84
CA SER A 377 -0.79 -14.26 0.18
C SER A 377 -0.31 -13.20 1.17
N SER A 378 0.31 -12.12 0.66
CA SER A 378 0.63 -10.94 1.46
C SER A 378 -0.62 -10.21 1.99
N MET A 379 -1.75 -10.27 1.28
CA MET A 379 -3.03 -9.70 1.70
C MET A 379 -3.71 -10.54 2.80
N ASP A 380 -3.53 -11.87 2.80
CA ASP A 380 -4.11 -12.74 3.83
C ASP A 380 -3.60 -12.40 5.25
N LEU A 381 -2.41 -11.80 5.36
CA LEU A 381 -1.85 -11.30 6.63
C LEU A 381 -2.59 -10.06 7.17
N LEU A 382 -3.52 -9.50 6.40
CA LEU A 382 -4.36 -8.34 6.72
C LEU A 382 -5.84 -8.73 6.86
N ARG A 383 -6.17 -10.01 6.68
CA ARG A 383 -7.51 -10.58 6.86
C ARG A 383 -7.69 -11.04 8.29
N PHE A 384 -8.78 -10.62 8.92
CA PHE A 384 -9.14 -10.98 10.29
C PHE A 384 -10.63 -11.32 10.39
N SER A 385 -10.97 -12.17 11.35
CA SER A 385 -12.34 -12.31 11.90
C SER A 385 -12.35 -11.90 13.37
N GLU A 386 -13.51 -11.89 14.01
CA GLU A 386 -13.58 -11.70 15.46
C GLU A 386 -12.94 -12.89 16.19
N GLU A 387 -13.07 -14.11 15.66
CA GLU A 387 -12.41 -15.31 16.12
C GLU A 387 -10.88 -15.25 15.97
N SER A 388 -10.36 -14.83 14.81
CA SER A 388 -8.91 -14.74 14.57
C SER A 388 -8.26 -13.65 15.43
N LYS A 389 -8.92 -12.48 15.53
CA LYS A 389 -8.58 -11.37 16.43
C LYS A 389 -8.48 -11.81 17.89
N GLN A 390 -9.47 -12.56 18.41
CA GLN A 390 -9.48 -13.04 19.79
C GLN A 390 -8.34 -14.02 20.10
N ASN A 391 -7.74 -14.63 19.08
CA ASN A 391 -6.59 -15.54 19.22
C ASN A 391 -5.26 -14.90 18.77
N GLY A 392 -5.28 -13.67 18.24
CA GLY A 392 -4.08 -12.94 17.80
C GLY A 392 -3.47 -13.45 16.50
N VAL A 393 -4.27 -14.02 15.60
CA VAL A 393 -3.81 -14.63 14.34
C VAL A 393 -4.51 -14.02 13.11
N PHE A 394 -3.89 -14.19 11.94
CA PHE A 394 -4.52 -13.90 10.65
C PHE A 394 -5.65 -14.90 10.34
N ASP A 395 -6.54 -14.56 9.41
CA ASP A 395 -7.61 -15.45 8.96
C ASP A 395 -7.44 -15.89 7.50
N TRP A 396 -7.26 -17.20 7.32
CA TRP A 396 -7.10 -17.87 6.03
C TRP A 396 -8.20 -18.93 5.87
N SER A 397 -9.45 -18.51 6.06
CA SER A 397 -10.66 -19.27 5.73
C SER A 397 -11.48 -18.57 4.65
N SER A 398 -12.42 -19.31 4.04
CA SER A 398 -13.62 -18.75 3.40
C SER A 398 -14.82 -18.73 4.34
N SER A 399 -14.81 -19.50 5.43
CA SER A 399 -15.87 -19.50 6.44
C SER A 399 -15.76 -18.37 7.48
N GLY A 400 -16.55 -17.31 7.28
CA GLY A 400 -16.78 -16.25 8.27
C GLY A 400 -16.80 -14.84 7.67
N GLN A 401 -17.24 -13.85 8.46
CA GLN A 401 -17.20 -12.44 8.05
C GLN A 401 -15.78 -11.90 8.21
N THR A 402 -14.90 -12.22 7.26
CA THR A 402 -13.51 -11.72 7.27
C THR A 402 -13.43 -10.28 6.79
N PHE A 403 -12.62 -9.47 7.47
CA PHE A 403 -12.47 -8.04 7.22
C PHE A 403 -11.01 -7.61 7.14
N LEU A 404 -10.77 -6.50 6.44
CA LEU A 404 -9.48 -5.83 6.38
C LEU A 404 -9.16 -5.18 7.72
N SER A 405 -7.99 -5.48 8.27
CA SER A 405 -7.44 -4.80 9.43
C SER A 405 -5.91 -4.73 9.37
N ILE A 406 -5.37 -3.52 9.49
CA ILE A 406 -3.92 -3.28 9.51
C ILE A 406 -3.34 -3.28 10.93
N ASP A 407 -4.16 -3.26 11.97
CA ASP A 407 -3.74 -3.11 13.37
C ASP A 407 -3.87 -4.38 14.23
N GLY A 408 -4.02 -5.54 13.59
CA GLY A 408 -4.14 -6.84 14.28
C GLY A 408 -5.59 -7.14 14.69
N GLY A 409 -6.53 -6.90 13.79
CA GLY A 409 -7.96 -7.13 13.99
C GLY A 409 -8.66 -6.12 14.91
N GLN A 410 -7.97 -5.10 15.43
CA GLN A 410 -8.56 -4.18 16.41
C GLN A 410 -9.59 -3.26 15.76
N THR A 411 -9.19 -2.62 14.66
CA THR A 411 -10.03 -1.82 13.76
C THR A 411 -10.40 -2.63 12.53
N LYS A 412 -11.70 -2.74 12.26
CA LYS A 412 -12.25 -3.25 11.00
C LYS A 412 -12.39 -2.08 10.01
N LEU A 413 -11.72 -2.17 8.86
CA LEU A 413 -11.71 -1.13 7.83
C LEU A 413 -12.81 -1.35 6.77
N ALA A 414 -12.93 -2.59 6.27
CA ALA A 414 -13.96 -3.02 5.32
C ALA A 414 -14.15 -4.54 5.39
N ASP A 415 -15.30 -5.05 4.96
CA ASP A 415 -15.52 -6.49 4.77
C ASP A 415 -14.97 -6.97 3.42
N PHE A 416 -14.37 -8.16 3.42
CA PHE A 416 -14.10 -8.91 2.20
C PHE A 416 -15.36 -9.69 1.78
N ALA A 417 -15.37 -10.18 0.54
CA ALA A 417 -16.40 -11.09 0.05
C ALA A 417 -16.41 -12.43 0.82
N ASP A 418 -17.55 -13.13 0.73
CA ASP A 418 -17.88 -14.35 1.47
C ASP A 418 -17.10 -15.62 1.04
N GLY A 419 -16.31 -15.56 -0.03
CA GLY A 419 -15.57 -16.71 -0.59
C GLY A 419 -16.45 -17.82 -1.19
N ASN A 420 -17.77 -17.63 -1.24
CA ASN A 420 -18.76 -18.60 -1.70
C ASN A 420 -19.54 -18.07 -2.91
N SER A 421 -20.00 -16.82 -2.83
CA SER A 421 -20.65 -16.05 -3.89
C SER A 421 -19.61 -15.32 -4.75
N TYR A 422 -18.57 -14.76 -4.12
CA TYR A 422 -17.47 -14.04 -4.79
C TYR A 422 -16.11 -14.32 -4.10
N GLN A 423 -15.02 -14.20 -4.86
CA GLN A 423 -13.66 -14.46 -4.41
C GLN A 423 -13.26 -13.52 -3.25
N THR A 424 -12.60 -14.06 -2.22
CA THR A 424 -12.13 -13.36 -1.02
C THR A 424 -11.08 -12.27 -1.31
N SER A 425 -10.50 -12.22 -2.51
CA SER A 425 -9.74 -11.08 -3.01
C SER A 425 -10.56 -9.81 -3.30
N HIS A 426 -11.88 -9.83 -3.11
CA HIS A 426 -12.74 -8.68 -3.31
C HIS A 426 -13.24 -8.09 -1.99
N TRP A 427 -13.61 -6.81 -2.02
CA TRP A 427 -14.52 -6.24 -1.03
C TRP A 427 -15.87 -6.96 -1.06
N SER A 428 -16.66 -6.86 0.01
CA SER A 428 -18.01 -7.42 -0.01
C SER A 428 -18.89 -6.78 -1.10
N GLU A 429 -19.65 -7.63 -1.76
CA GLU A 429 -20.80 -7.35 -2.62
C GLU A 429 -21.92 -6.60 -1.90
N HIS A 430 -22.02 -6.72 -0.56
CA HIS A 430 -22.96 -5.93 0.24
C HIS A 430 -22.52 -4.46 0.38
N GLY A 431 -21.29 -4.13 -0.01
CA GLY A 431 -20.75 -2.78 -0.02
C GLY A 431 -20.63 -2.16 1.38
N GLY A 432 -20.62 -0.84 1.43
CA GLY A 432 -20.63 -0.07 2.67
C GLY A 432 -22.03 0.10 3.28
N ILE A 433 -22.12 1.00 4.26
CA ILE A 433 -23.33 1.32 5.06
C ILE A 433 -24.62 1.56 4.23
N ASN A 434 -24.47 1.96 2.96
CA ASN A 434 -25.56 2.23 2.01
C ASN A 434 -25.49 1.35 0.75
N GLY A 435 -25.06 0.08 0.86
CA GLY A 435 -24.98 -0.86 -0.28
C GLY A 435 -24.03 -0.39 -1.40
N SER A 436 -23.22 0.62 -1.10
CA SER A 436 -22.40 1.32 -2.08
C SER A 436 -21.07 0.59 -2.20
N PRO A 437 -20.57 0.31 -3.41
CA PRO A 437 -19.27 -0.31 -3.63
C PRO A 437 -18.16 0.33 -2.78
N LEU A 438 -17.39 -0.50 -2.08
CA LEU A 438 -16.37 -0.07 -1.10
C LEU A 438 -15.12 0.51 -1.75
N GLY A 439 -14.86 0.11 -3.00
CA GLY A 439 -13.69 0.48 -3.78
C GLY A 439 -13.77 -0.14 -5.18
N ILE A 440 -12.72 0.03 -5.98
CA ILE A 440 -12.61 -0.59 -7.31
C ILE A 440 -12.64 -2.13 -7.22
N MET A 441 -12.14 -2.69 -6.11
CA MET A 441 -12.10 -4.15 -5.86
C MET A 441 -13.42 -4.73 -5.32
N HIS A 442 -14.55 -4.04 -5.48
CA HIS A 442 -15.88 -4.64 -5.34
C HIS A 442 -16.08 -5.68 -6.46
N PRO A 443 -16.81 -6.81 -6.28
CA PRO A 443 -16.76 -7.97 -7.19
C PRO A 443 -17.77 -7.94 -8.36
N VAL A 444 -18.61 -6.91 -8.43
CA VAL A 444 -19.74 -6.83 -9.36
C VAL A 444 -19.80 -5.48 -10.08
N LEU A 445 -20.33 -5.46 -11.31
CA LEU A 445 -20.73 -4.24 -12.04
C LEU A 445 -22.14 -4.36 -12.65
N GLY A 446 -22.97 -3.33 -12.49
CA GLY A 446 -24.22 -3.15 -13.23
C GLY A 446 -24.04 -2.49 -14.60
N LYS A 447 -25.02 -2.68 -15.50
CA LYS A 447 -25.04 -1.95 -16.79
C LYS A 447 -25.38 -0.46 -16.55
N GLY A 448 -24.57 0.45 -17.10
CA GLY A 448 -24.66 1.89 -16.86
C GLY A 448 -23.95 2.38 -15.60
N GLU A 449 -23.34 1.49 -14.82
CA GLU A 449 -22.60 1.86 -13.62
C GLU A 449 -21.13 2.16 -13.91
N LYS A 450 -20.48 2.86 -12.97
CA LYS A 450 -19.05 3.09 -12.95
C LYS A 450 -18.54 3.11 -11.51
N LEU A 451 -17.35 2.57 -11.31
CA LEU A 451 -16.61 2.63 -10.05
C LEU A 451 -15.35 3.50 -10.22
N ASP A 452 -14.76 3.86 -9.09
CA ASP A 452 -13.52 4.62 -8.98
C ASP A 452 -12.68 4.06 -7.83
N ILE A 453 -11.35 4.22 -7.92
CA ILE A 453 -10.40 3.81 -6.87
C ILE A 453 -10.60 4.70 -5.64
N THR A 454 -10.92 4.09 -4.50
CA THR A 454 -11.14 4.77 -3.22
C THR A 454 -9.91 4.72 -2.32
N ASN A 455 -9.94 5.50 -1.23
CA ASN A 455 -8.89 5.47 -0.20
C ASN A 455 -8.73 4.08 0.47
N LEU A 456 -9.73 3.18 0.37
CA LEU A 456 -9.64 1.82 0.89
C LEU A 456 -8.72 0.96 0.02
N ASP A 457 -8.93 0.99 -1.31
CA ASP A 457 -8.07 0.31 -2.28
C ASP A 457 -6.61 0.80 -2.14
N LEU A 458 -6.44 2.12 -2.02
CA LEU A 458 -5.13 2.75 -1.84
C LEU A 458 -4.50 2.46 -0.48
N GLN A 459 -5.28 2.29 0.59
CA GLN A 459 -4.75 1.90 1.90
C GLN A 459 -4.27 0.45 1.90
N LEU A 460 -5.00 -0.47 1.25
CA LEU A 460 -4.54 -1.85 1.06
C LEU A 460 -3.23 -1.89 0.25
N LEU A 461 -3.14 -1.18 -0.86
CA LEU A 461 -1.94 -1.18 -1.71
C LEU A 461 -0.71 -0.55 -1.03
N ASP A 462 -0.89 0.50 -0.23
CA ASP A 462 0.19 1.10 0.60
C ASP A 462 0.81 0.03 1.52
N VAL A 463 0.00 -0.62 2.36
CA VAL A 463 0.50 -1.63 3.32
C VAL A 463 0.98 -2.93 2.66
N LEU A 464 0.61 -3.19 1.40
CA LEU A 464 1.19 -4.26 0.59
C LEU A 464 2.59 -3.90 0.06
N GLY A 465 3.00 -2.62 0.05
CA GLY A 465 4.35 -2.16 -0.29
C GLY A 465 4.45 -1.08 -1.37
N TYR A 466 3.33 -0.56 -1.86
CA TYR A 466 3.30 0.67 -2.68
C TYR A 466 3.34 1.91 -1.79
N THR A 467 3.36 3.10 -2.37
CA THR A 467 3.30 4.37 -1.62
C THR A 467 2.29 5.30 -2.27
N LYS A 468 1.29 5.80 -1.53
CA LYS A 468 0.32 6.79 -2.04
C LYS A 468 1.03 8.05 -2.56
N THR A 469 0.62 8.56 -3.73
CA THR A 469 1.31 9.66 -4.44
C THR A 469 1.08 11.05 -3.85
N ASP A 470 1.90 11.99 -4.32
CA ASP A 470 1.78 13.43 -4.07
C ASP A 470 0.47 14.06 -4.58
N GLU A 471 -0.24 13.42 -5.51
CA GLU A 471 -1.50 13.91 -6.09
C GLU A 471 -2.70 13.58 -5.19
N GLU A 472 -2.74 12.39 -4.60
CA GLU A 472 -3.72 12.01 -3.58
C GLU A 472 -3.70 12.95 -2.36
N ILE A 473 -2.52 13.42 -1.94
CA ILE A 473 -2.38 14.44 -0.88
C ILE A 473 -3.09 15.75 -1.28
N SER A 474 -3.17 16.06 -2.58
CA SER A 474 -3.86 17.24 -3.10
C SER A 474 -5.39 17.09 -3.05
N LEU A 475 -5.93 15.87 -3.03
CA LEU A 475 -7.36 15.59 -2.83
C LEU A 475 -7.77 15.77 -1.36
N TRP A 476 -6.85 15.61 -0.39
CA TRP A 476 -7.14 15.81 1.04
C TRP A 476 -7.66 17.22 1.35
N LEU A 477 -7.12 18.23 0.66
CA LEU A 477 -7.53 19.64 0.79
C LEU A 477 -8.87 19.94 0.06
N GLN A 478 -9.30 19.04 -0.83
CA GLN A 478 -10.55 19.16 -1.57
C GLN A 478 -11.75 18.57 -0.79
N GLY A 479 -11.52 17.54 0.03
CA GLY A 479 -12.51 16.94 0.95
C GLY A 479 -13.00 17.86 2.09
N SER A 480 -13.78 17.30 3.02
CA SER A 480 -14.31 18.02 4.18
C SER A 480 -13.23 18.33 5.23
N ALA A 481 -13.52 19.21 6.19
CA ALA A 481 -12.59 19.50 7.29
C ALA A 481 -12.36 18.27 8.18
N GLU A 482 -13.35 17.38 8.31
CA GLU A 482 -13.28 16.11 9.05
C GLU A 482 -12.45 15.06 8.30
N GLN A 483 -12.57 14.98 6.97
CA GLN A 483 -11.70 14.13 6.14
C GLN A 483 -10.24 14.63 6.20
N LEU A 484 -10.03 15.94 6.10
CA LEU A 484 -8.71 16.54 6.28
C LEU A 484 -8.17 16.36 7.71
N THR A 485 -9.03 16.37 8.74
CA THR A 485 -8.68 16.05 10.15
C THR A 485 -8.15 14.62 10.25
N GLN A 486 -8.81 13.66 9.61
CA GLN A 486 -8.41 12.25 9.61
C GLN A 486 -7.04 12.10 8.93
N ASN A 487 -6.89 12.62 7.71
CA ASN A 487 -5.66 12.46 6.92
C ASN A 487 -4.46 13.21 7.53
N LEU A 488 -4.66 14.41 8.11
CA LEU A 488 -3.61 15.13 8.83
C LEU A 488 -3.19 14.44 10.13
N SER A 489 -4.06 13.62 10.73
CA SER A 489 -3.72 12.89 11.96
C SER A 489 -2.74 11.72 11.73
N THR A 490 -2.54 11.30 10.47
CA THR A 490 -1.61 10.25 10.04
C THR A 490 -0.52 10.74 9.07
N ALA A 491 -0.50 12.03 8.73
CA ALA A 491 0.42 12.60 7.73
C ALA A 491 1.90 12.53 8.15
N SER A 492 2.77 12.12 7.22
CA SER A 492 4.22 12.22 7.37
C SER A 492 4.72 13.68 7.26
N LEU A 493 5.97 13.95 7.65
CA LEU A 493 6.58 15.28 7.47
C LEU A 493 6.65 15.68 5.99
N GLN A 494 6.87 14.73 5.08
CA GLN A 494 6.89 14.98 3.64
C GLN A 494 5.49 15.30 3.12
N GLN A 495 4.47 14.55 3.55
CA GLN A 495 3.07 14.82 3.17
C GLN A 495 2.57 16.16 3.73
N THR A 496 2.98 16.49 4.96
CA THR A 496 2.71 17.80 5.58
C THR A 496 3.41 18.94 4.81
N ALA A 497 4.68 18.79 4.47
CA ALA A 497 5.40 19.76 3.65
C ALA A 497 4.80 19.92 2.25
N LYS A 498 4.28 18.84 1.66
CA LYS A 498 3.53 18.87 0.40
C LYS A 498 2.26 19.71 0.52
N ILE A 499 1.50 19.59 1.61
CA ILE A 499 0.30 20.42 1.87
C ILE A 499 0.63 21.92 1.88
N PHE A 500 1.69 22.34 2.58
CA PHE A 500 2.10 23.75 2.58
C PHE A 500 2.71 24.21 1.26
N SER A 501 3.34 23.31 0.49
CA SER A 501 3.76 23.58 -0.89
C SER A 501 2.56 23.77 -1.82
N LEU A 502 1.50 22.95 -1.69
CA LEU A 502 0.27 23.07 -2.46
C LEU A 502 -0.48 24.37 -2.13
N LEU A 503 -0.63 24.71 -0.84
CA LEU A 503 -1.21 25.99 -0.40
C LEU A 503 -0.54 27.20 -1.04
N ASN A 504 0.78 27.16 -1.23
CA ASN A 504 1.57 28.26 -1.82
C ASN A 504 1.64 28.24 -3.35
N ASN A 505 0.95 27.31 -4.04
CA ASN A 505 0.93 27.20 -5.49
C ASN A 505 -0.48 27.26 -6.12
N VAL A 506 -1.52 27.59 -5.33
CA VAL A 506 -2.91 27.77 -5.81
C VAL A 506 -3.32 29.26 -5.85
N SER A 507 -4.54 29.57 -6.32
CA SER A 507 -5.07 30.94 -6.28
C SER A 507 -5.34 31.39 -4.84
N GLU A 508 -5.30 32.70 -4.57
CA GLU A 508 -5.59 33.27 -3.23
C GLU A 508 -6.94 32.79 -2.65
N GLU A 509 -7.98 32.72 -3.50
CA GLU A 509 -9.32 32.23 -3.13
C GLU A 509 -9.30 30.75 -2.72
N GLN A 510 -8.51 29.93 -3.40
CA GLN A 510 -8.32 28.51 -3.08
C GLN A 510 -7.39 28.33 -1.87
N LYS A 511 -6.38 29.18 -1.69
CA LYS A 511 -5.51 29.21 -0.51
C LYS A 511 -6.34 29.55 0.74
N GLU A 512 -7.14 30.61 0.72
CA GLU A 512 -8.02 31.01 1.84
C GLU A 512 -9.02 29.90 2.21
N ALA A 513 -9.62 29.24 1.20
CA ALA A 513 -10.52 28.11 1.42
C ALA A 513 -9.81 26.89 2.05
N TRP A 514 -8.61 26.54 1.56
CA TRP A 514 -7.83 25.41 2.05
C TRP A 514 -7.19 25.68 3.42
N GLU A 515 -6.70 26.89 3.68
CA GLU A 515 -6.28 27.34 5.01
C GLU A 515 -7.43 27.26 6.01
N THR A 516 -8.63 27.71 5.64
CA THR A 516 -9.81 27.65 6.52
C THR A 516 -10.14 26.20 6.89
N LYS A 517 -10.07 25.26 5.94
CA LYS A 517 -10.19 23.81 6.23
C LYS A 517 -9.07 23.30 7.13
N LEU A 518 -7.82 23.69 6.87
CA LEU A 518 -6.64 23.28 7.65
C LEU A 518 -6.72 23.80 9.09
N ILE A 519 -7.18 25.03 9.30
CA ILE A 519 -7.41 25.63 10.62
C ILE A 519 -8.54 24.89 11.33
N GLN A 520 -9.68 24.64 10.67
CA GLN A 520 -10.77 23.85 11.24
C GLN A 520 -10.30 22.42 11.59
N ALA A 521 -9.46 21.80 10.76
CA ALA A 521 -8.87 20.51 11.06
C ALA A 521 -7.91 20.58 12.28
N VAL A 522 -7.10 21.63 12.43
CA VAL A 522 -6.25 21.83 13.62
C VAL A 522 -7.08 22.12 14.88
N MET A 523 -8.22 22.81 14.78
CA MET A 523 -9.19 22.95 15.87
C MET A 523 -9.73 21.57 16.28
N ASN A 524 -10.23 20.79 15.31
CA ASN A 524 -10.75 19.44 15.50
C ASN A 524 -9.70 18.47 16.11
N MET A 525 -8.44 18.54 15.66
CA MET A 525 -7.35 17.67 16.11
C MET A 525 -6.82 18.00 17.52
N ARG A 526 -7.03 19.22 18.03
CA ARG A 526 -6.38 19.69 19.26
C ARG A 526 -7.32 20.26 20.34
N ASP A 527 -8.61 20.40 20.07
CA ASP A 527 -9.58 21.08 20.95
C ASP A 527 -9.11 22.50 21.35
N VAL A 528 -8.76 23.29 20.34
CA VAL A 528 -8.28 24.68 20.50
C VAL A 528 -9.16 25.67 19.75
N ASN A 529 -9.15 26.93 20.20
CA ASN A 529 -9.84 28.00 19.49
C ASN A 529 -9.17 28.35 18.15
N GLU A 530 -9.90 29.03 17.27
CA GLU A 530 -9.45 29.38 15.92
C GLU A 530 -8.14 30.19 15.92
N GLU A 531 -7.99 31.14 16.85
CA GLU A 531 -6.77 31.96 17.00
C GLU A 531 -5.53 31.10 17.27
N THR A 532 -5.66 30.10 18.15
CA THR A 532 -4.58 29.15 18.48
C THR A 532 -4.34 28.16 17.34
N ALA A 533 -5.38 27.70 16.65
CA ALA A 533 -5.23 26.82 15.48
C ALA A 533 -4.55 27.54 14.32
N ARG A 534 -5.00 28.76 13.99
CA ARG A 534 -4.38 29.64 12.98
C ARG A 534 -2.93 29.93 13.33
N LYS A 535 -2.61 30.20 14.60
CA LYS A 535 -1.20 30.30 15.03
C LYS A 535 -0.42 29.02 14.75
N HIS A 536 -0.92 27.84 15.14
CA HIS A 536 -0.22 26.58 14.88
C HIS A 536 -0.03 26.28 13.39
N VAL A 537 -0.94 26.72 12.52
CA VAL A 537 -0.80 26.61 11.05
C VAL A 537 0.32 27.54 10.56
N ASN A 538 0.32 28.80 11.00
CA ASN A 538 1.35 29.77 10.62
C ASN A 538 2.74 29.41 11.16
N ASP A 539 2.85 29.01 12.44
CA ASP A 539 4.09 28.54 13.07
C ASP A 539 4.67 27.32 12.29
N LEU A 540 3.80 26.49 11.70
CA LEU A 540 4.18 25.31 10.89
C LEU A 540 4.52 25.66 9.43
N GLU A 541 3.80 26.60 8.79
CA GLU A 541 4.15 27.14 7.47
C GLU A 541 5.52 27.84 7.53
N GLU A 542 5.78 28.65 8.57
CA GLU A 542 7.07 29.30 8.79
C GLU A 542 8.19 28.28 9.03
N PHE A 543 7.95 27.22 9.82
CA PHE A 543 8.92 26.14 10.03
C PHE A 543 9.27 25.40 8.73
N ILE A 544 8.26 24.99 7.96
CA ILE A 544 8.44 24.27 6.69
C ILE A 544 9.08 25.17 5.63
N THR A 545 8.66 26.42 5.52
CA THR A 545 9.25 27.40 4.61
C THR A 545 10.71 27.67 4.99
N ASN A 546 11.03 27.83 6.27
CA ASN A 546 12.41 28.02 6.69
C ASN A 546 13.30 26.80 6.37
N ILE A 547 12.78 25.58 6.51
CA ILE A 547 13.49 24.37 6.06
C ILE A 547 13.72 24.42 4.54
N LEU A 548 12.67 24.62 3.75
CA LEU A 548 12.72 24.59 2.29
C LEU A 548 13.53 25.75 1.66
N VAL A 549 13.67 26.88 2.36
CA VAL A 549 14.40 28.08 1.89
C VAL A 549 15.84 28.14 2.38
N HIS A 550 16.16 27.61 3.57
CA HIS A 550 17.52 27.68 4.12
C HIS A 550 18.35 26.39 3.98
N PHE A 551 17.74 25.23 3.66
CA PHE A 551 18.49 24.04 3.25
C PHE A 551 18.80 24.04 1.75
N ASP A 552 19.68 24.96 1.33
CA ASP A 552 20.58 24.63 0.22
C ASP A 552 21.61 23.63 0.76
N PHE A 553 21.53 22.38 0.32
CA PHE A 553 22.42 21.30 0.71
C PHE A 553 23.89 21.51 0.29
N ASN A 554 24.24 22.62 -0.38
CA ASN A 554 25.58 22.87 -0.93
C ASN A 554 26.34 24.11 -0.41
N HIS A 555 25.91 24.82 0.65
CA HIS A 555 26.66 26.00 1.14
C HIS A 555 26.85 26.09 2.67
N GLU A 556 28.06 26.52 3.07
CA GLU A 556 28.50 26.64 4.46
C GLU A 556 28.04 27.95 5.11
N TYR A 557 27.38 27.87 6.27
CA TYR A 557 27.35 28.96 7.26
C TYR A 557 27.53 28.41 8.68
N GLY A 558 28.39 29.06 9.47
CA GLY A 558 28.81 28.54 10.77
C GLY A 558 27.94 28.97 11.95
N ASN A 559 27.71 28.03 12.87
CA ASN A 559 27.37 28.21 14.29
C ASN A 559 26.34 29.32 14.62
N LEU A 560 25.04 29.01 14.51
CA LEU A 560 23.96 29.77 15.14
C LEU A 560 23.50 29.11 16.44
N TRP A 561 23.41 29.89 17.51
CA TRP A 561 22.99 29.45 18.85
C TRP A 561 21.55 29.95 19.13
N ASN A 562 20.57 29.04 19.23
CA ASN A 562 19.19 29.39 19.56
C ASN A 562 18.86 29.04 21.02
N ASN A 563 18.59 30.07 21.83
CA ASN A 563 18.37 29.96 23.27
C ASN A 563 16.99 29.39 23.69
N GLU A 564 16.03 29.22 22.78
CA GLU A 564 14.68 28.76 23.16
C GLU A 564 14.51 27.24 23.15
N TRP A 565 15.42 26.51 22.47
CA TRP A 565 15.27 25.08 22.17
C TRP A 565 16.37 24.17 22.74
N ASN A 566 17.42 24.72 23.36
CA ASN A 566 18.51 23.98 24.01
C ASN A 566 19.13 22.84 23.16
N PHE A 567 19.49 23.16 21.91
CA PHE A 567 20.21 22.23 21.03
C PHE A 567 21.68 22.63 20.88
N LEU A 568 22.58 21.65 20.73
CA LEU A 568 23.99 21.87 20.43
C LEU A 568 24.40 21.00 19.23
N MET A 569 24.88 21.63 18.16
CA MET A 569 25.72 20.97 17.16
C MET A 569 27.16 21.46 17.35
N SER A 570 28.12 20.55 17.33
CA SER A 570 29.53 20.85 17.64
C SER A 570 30.46 20.10 16.70
N TYR A 571 30.87 20.75 15.60
CA TYR A 571 31.99 20.27 14.80
C TYR A 571 33.32 20.66 15.46
N ASN A 572 34.08 19.67 15.93
CA ASN A 572 35.47 19.85 16.35
C ASN A 572 36.41 19.16 15.37
N GLY A 573 37.07 19.95 14.52
CA GLY A 573 38.46 19.64 14.18
C GLY A 573 39.33 19.72 15.44
N TRP A 574 40.57 19.23 15.48
CA TRP A 574 41.51 19.07 14.37
C TRP A 574 42.26 17.72 14.46
N GLY A 575 42.64 17.12 13.32
CA GLY A 575 43.76 16.17 13.30
C GLY A 575 43.70 15.09 12.22
N SER A 576 44.71 15.08 11.34
CA SER A 576 44.96 14.08 10.28
C SER A 576 43.93 14.01 9.13
N SER A 577 44.39 13.59 7.96
CA SER A 577 43.76 13.94 6.67
C SER A 577 43.16 12.74 5.92
N SER A 578 41.88 12.49 6.19
CA SER A 578 40.99 11.71 5.31
C SER A 578 39.55 12.24 5.38
N GLY A 579 39.41 13.57 5.34
CA GLY A 579 38.11 14.26 5.38
C GLY A 579 37.43 14.30 4.03
N GLY A 580 36.65 13.28 3.71
CA GLY A 580 35.78 13.23 2.53
C GLY A 580 34.81 12.05 2.61
N PHE A 581 33.52 12.30 2.39
CA PHE A 581 32.51 11.24 2.30
C PHE A 581 32.62 10.52 0.95
N ASN A 582 33.50 9.53 0.89
CA ASN A 582 33.62 8.64 -0.25
C ASN A 582 32.60 7.50 -0.15
N PHE A 583 31.57 7.53 -0.99
CA PHE A 583 30.71 6.36 -1.23
C PHE A 583 31.45 5.38 -2.15
N TRP A 584 32.00 4.30 -1.58
CA TRP A 584 32.41 3.08 -2.29
C TRP A 584 32.48 1.92 -1.30
N GLN A 585 31.97 0.76 -1.71
CA GLN A 585 32.24 -0.54 -1.07
C GLN A 585 32.45 -1.56 -2.19
N GLU A 586 33.42 -2.47 -2.01
CA GLU A 586 33.87 -3.39 -3.05
C GLU A 586 32.92 -4.60 -3.20
N MET A 587 32.77 -5.09 -4.43
CA MET A 587 32.14 -6.38 -4.74
C MET A 587 33.22 -7.39 -5.10
N ASP A 588 33.11 -8.60 -4.56
CA ASP A 588 34.04 -9.72 -4.83
C ASP A 588 33.33 -10.80 -5.66
N THR A 589 34.06 -11.50 -6.54
CA THR A 589 33.47 -12.30 -7.63
C THR A 589 34.00 -13.73 -7.73
N VAL A 590 33.11 -14.73 -7.88
CA VAL A 590 33.45 -16.11 -8.28
C VAL A 590 32.36 -16.66 -9.22
N SER A 591 32.70 -17.60 -10.12
CA SER A 591 31.86 -18.07 -11.22
C SER A 591 31.98 -19.58 -11.51
N GLU A 592 31.01 -20.11 -12.31
CA GLU A 592 30.96 -21.46 -12.92
C GLU A 592 30.68 -22.65 -11.96
N GLY A 593 29.94 -23.71 -12.35
CA GLY A 593 29.28 -23.99 -13.65
C GLY A 593 28.30 -25.19 -13.60
N GLU A 594 27.63 -25.46 -14.74
CA GLU A 594 26.52 -26.44 -14.92
C GLU A 594 27.00 -27.91 -15.16
N PRO A 595 26.15 -28.98 -15.10
CA PRO A 595 25.11 -29.20 -16.14
C PRO A 595 23.79 -29.96 -15.78
N SER A 596 22.72 -29.54 -16.47
CA SER A 596 21.65 -30.36 -17.08
C SER A 596 20.56 -31.15 -16.29
N GLN A 597 19.33 -30.62 -16.43
CA GLN A 597 18.03 -31.26 -16.76
C GLN A 597 16.93 -31.59 -15.71
N SER A 598 15.74 -31.07 -16.07
CA SER A 598 14.35 -31.52 -15.79
C SER A 598 13.66 -31.25 -14.44
N SER A 599 13.98 -30.14 -13.77
CA SER A 599 12.98 -29.32 -13.04
C SER A 599 13.56 -27.91 -12.83
N VAL A 600 12.78 -26.85 -13.06
CA VAL A 600 13.26 -25.47 -12.84
C VAL A 600 13.05 -25.10 -11.37
N THR A 601 13.99 -25.51 -10.54
CA THR A 601 14.22 -24.94 -9.21
C THR A 601 15.43 -24.02 -9.29
N ASP A 602 15.26 -22.74 -8.99
CA ASP A 602 16.41 -21.84 -8.85
C ASP A 602 17.10 -22.04 -7.49
N GLY A 603 18.38 -21.69 -7.39
CA GLY A 603 19.16 -21.84 -6.16
C GLY A 603 18.78 -20.85 -5.05
N ASN A 604 17.80 -19.97 -5.30
CA ASN A 604 17.36 -18.91 -4.39
C ASN A 604 16.07 -19.29 -3.64
N GLY A 605 15.48 -20.45 -3.93
CA GLY A 605 14.26 -20.94 -3.31
C GLY A 605 12.98 -20.34 -3.89
N ILE A 606 13.02 -19.86 -5.14
CA ILE A 606 11.85 -19.38 -5.87
C ILE A 606 11.20 -20.56 -6.61
N GLU A 607 9.94 -20.82 -6.27
CA GLU A 607 9.09 -21.80 -6.95
C GLU A 607 8.00 -21.06 -7.73
N ASP A 608 8.06 -21.11 -9.06
CA ASP A 608 7.09 -20.44 -9.95
C ASP A 608 5.81 -21.31 -10.11
N ALA A 609 4.84 -21.22 -9.18
CA ALA A 609 3.56 -21.94 -9.27
C ALA A 609 2.59 -21.26 -10.25
N TYR A 610 2.86 -21.41 -11.55
CA TYR A 610 2.19 -20.74 -12.66
C TYR A 610 0.68 -21.00 -12.87
N SER A 611 -0.03 -21.80 -12.05
CA SER A 611 -1.39 -22.25 -12.38
C SER A 611 -2.37 -22.49 -11.22
N MET A 612 -2.12 -21.95 -10.02
CA MET A 612 -3.04 -22.13 -8.87
C MET A 612 -3.88 -20.89 -8.54
N PHE A 613 -3.38 -19.68 -8.80
CA PHE A 613 -4.08 -18.41 -8.56
C PHE A 613 -4.85 -17.93 -9.79
N PHE A 614 -5.65 -18.82 -10.38
CA PHE A 614 -6.48 -18.49 -11.55
C PHE A 614 -7.96 -18.38 -11.17
N ASP A 615 -8.71 -17.69 -12.02
CA ASP A 615 -10.15 -17.47 -11.93
C ASP A 615 -10.60 -16.51 -10.81
N GLN A 616 -9.83 -15.42 -10.63
CA GLN A 616 -10.40 -14.14 -10.21
C GLN A 616 -11.27 -13.61 -11.37
N GLU A 617 -12.59 -13.76 -11.29
CA GLU A 617 -13.54 -13.37 -12.35
C GLU A 617 -14.47 -12.24 -11.88
N TYR A 618 -14.46 -11.10 -12.58
CA TYR A 618 -15.36 -9.97 -12.31
C TYR A 618 -16.75 -10.19 -12.94
N GLN A 619 -17.83 -10.05 -12.17
CA GLN A 619 -19.18 -10.50 -12.57
C GLN A 619 -20.19 -9.37 -12.81
N ALA A 620 -21.27 -9.68 -13.53
CA ALA A 620 -22.37 -8.75 -13.81
C ALA A 620 -23.57 -8.92 -12.84
N GLU A 621 -24.10 -7.81 -12.32
CA GLU A 621 -25.14 -7.80 -11.27
C GLU A 621 -26.50 -8.39 -11.72
N THR A 622 -27.26 -8.93 -10.77
CA THR A 622 -28.69 -9.24 -10.95
C THR A 622 -29.55 -8.76 -9.78
N THR A 623 -29.93 -7.49 -9.83
CA THR A 623 -31.00 -6.78 -9.07
C THR A 623 -30.73 -6.38 -7.61
N PRO A 624 -30.89 -5.08 -7.24
CA PRO A 624 -30.54 -4.55 -5.91
C PRO A 624 -31.72 -4.37 -4.93
N GLU A 625 -31.43 -4.36 -3.62
CA GLU A 625 -32.31 -3.87 -2.53
C GLU A 625 -31.53 -3.07 -1.45
N PRO A 626 -32.17 -2.22 -0.60
CA PRO A 626 -31.48 -1.09 0.03
C PRO A 626 -31.44 -1.01 1.59
N ASN A 627 -30.21 -1.06 2.14
CA ASN A 627 -29.57 -0.04 3.00
C ASN A 627 -30.12 0.38 4.38
N ALA A 628 -29.31 0.22 5.46
CA ALA A 628 -29.34 1.08 6.68
C ALA A 628 -28.17 0.91 7.70
N ILE A 629 -27.31 1.94 7.87
CA ILE A 629 -26.77 2.50 9.16
C ILE A 629 -25.77 1.66 10.02
N ALA A 630 -24.79 2.18 10.82
CA ALA A 630 -23.69 3.17 10.67
C ALA A 630 -22.95 3.40 12.04
N GLY A 631 -21.61 3.63 12.09
CA GLY A 631 -20.97 4.47 13.14
C GLY A 631 -19.59 4.14 13.79
N PHE A 632 -18.55 4.92 13.41
CA PHE A 632 -17.46 5.56 14.21
C PHE A 632 -16.38 4.86 15.08
N GLY A 633 -15.11 5.25 14.81
CA GLY A 633 -13.92 5.36 15.70
C GLY A 633 -12.80 6.21 15.01
N ILE A 634 -11.83 6.96 15.60
CA ILE A 634 -11.33 7.29 16.97
C ILE A 634 -10.32 6.28 17.56
N LEU A 635 -9.05 6.58 17.94
CA LEU A 635 -8.18 7.80 17.87
C LEU A 635 -6.66 7.42 18.02
N GLY A 636 -5.70 8.38 17.89
CA GLY A 636 -4.24 8.10 17.94
C GLY A 636 -3.26 9.20 18.44
N ILE A 637 -2.62 9.95 17.52
CA ILE A 637 -1.25 10.49 17.71
C ILE A 637 -1.10 11.77 18.58
N PHE A 638 -2.10 12.66 18.66
CA PHE A 638 -1.94 13.96 19.37
C PHE A 638 -1.77 13.85 20.90
N GLY A 639 -2.03 12.67 21.49
CA GLY A 639 -1.76 12.36 22.90
C GLY A 639 -0.29 12.40 23.33
N TRP A 640 0.64 12.53 22.37
CA TRP A 640 2.07 12.78 22.64
C TRP A 640 2.36 14.27 22.92
N LEU A 641 1.82 15.18 22.09
CA LEU A 641 2.06 16.63 22.24
C LEU A 641 1.39 17.22 23.49
N HIS A 642 0.21 16.72 23.87
CA HIS A 642 -0.44 17.11 25.13
C HIS A 642 0.48 16.85 26.34
N ARG A 643 1.13 15.68 26.41
CA ARG A 643 2.03 15.29 27.52
C ARG A 643 3.28 16.15 27.65
N GLN A 644 3.72 16.85 26.59
CA GLN A 644 4.84 17.80 26.67
C GLN A 644 4.41 19.18 27.18
N TYR A 645 3.21 19.65 26.82
CA TYR A 645 2.70 20.95 27.27
C TYR A 645 2.25 20.94 28.74
N SER A 646 1.60 19.87 29.22
CA SER A 646 1.21 19.77 30.65
C SER A 646 2.43 19.90 31.58
N LYS A 647 3.57 19.27 31.24
CA LYS A 647 4.82 19.32 32.00
C LYS A 647 5.49 20.71 32.00
N LYS A 648 5.24 21.56 30.99
CA LYS A 648 5.65 22.99 31.02
C LYS A 648 4.75 23.81 31.95
N LEU A 649 3.45 23.50 32.03
CA LEU A 649 2.50 24.22 32.90
C LEU A 649 2.75 23.96 34.40
N GLU A 650 2.98 22.70 34.80
CA GLU A 650 3.23 22.34 36.21
C GLU A 650 4.49 23.01 36.79
N ARG A 651 5.56 23.15 35.98
CA ARG A 651 6.77 23.90 36.38
C ARG A 651 6.51 25.39 36.59
N PHE A 652 5.56 25.99 35.86
CA PHE A 652 5.17 27.39 36.01
C PHE A 652 4.27 27.64 37.23
N ILE A 653 3.52 26.62 37.67
CA ILE A 653 2.66 26.68 38.87
C ILE A 653 3.47 26.41 40.15
N THR A 654 4.59 25.68 40.07
CA THR A 654 5.45 25.35 41.22
C THR A 654 6.59 26.35 41.49
N THR A 655 6.64 27.49 40.78
CA THR A 655 7.62 28.57 41.01
C THR A 655 6.99 29.97 41.13
N LYS A 656 5.87 30.07 41.85
CA LYS A 656 5.32 31.33 42.42
C LYS A 656 4.80 31.12 43.84
#